data_AF-A0A931CDD8-F1
#
_entry.id   AF-A0A931CDD8-F1
#
_cell.length_a   1.000
_cell.length_b   1.000
_cell.length_c   1.000
_cell.angle_alpha   90.00
_cell.angle_beta   90.00
_cell.angle_gamma   90.00
#
_symmetry.space_group_name_H-M   'P 1'
#
loop_
_entity.id
_entity.type
_entity.pdbx_description
1 polymer ?
#
loop_
_entity_poly.entity_id
_entity_poly.type
_entity_poly.pdbx_seq_one_letter_code
_entity_poly.pdbx_strand_id
1 'polypeptide(L)'
;MGRRVALLIATYEYRDAGLRRLTAPAHDVEALTAVLGDPRIAGFEVTTLINEPHYRVGEAIGDFYHDRRRDDLTLLYFTGHGLKDDQGRLHLAMADTRRDSLMFTAISADQIDQAMEGCVSRRKVLILDCCYSGAYPPGRLAKGDDQVHTLQRFQGHGRTVLTASDATQYSFEGDRASGEAVQSVFTRHLTAGLRDGSADLDGDGDITLDELYSYVYDRVVEDTPQQRPKKQDDVQGRTVIARNVNWDLPVYLRNALASPIATDRLGALDALVRLHRIGNETVRARTRAEIEQLTGDDSRTVSASAADRLRALAPPAAPARVAAPPPSARPRAPAESVPEPAPPPPAAQPAASPPETPPPEVPPQLETPPETPPQLETPPPEAAPPPEVKPAPEVEPAPEVEPAPEAAPGRRDRLAVVAGALAVVAGVLIVAGAIARQLTSGVNVSGPAADHPRYAAGIALAAIVAGLGVLRPATRPLVGPGLLLGVTAASWWGLVFFTGELIRDALLGDPRRELRLELIGHLLLTAAAVLAGLQLRRDRAVRLRLMLPHDRAARVTLLLCVLATVGGALVLGVQLYELVQLRETYPGFGDLATHTWPYAIGVVLALLLPLVAALAAPIRFALALLTGWVAGGWAISLTTGTWVRGRPDPDRTWAIVFGAALLVLLVAAESLARRPAGTPVRLTRRLLAMTLAVTLIVGCGAVVLVDQLTPPAGILVRLVNRLAVSPDSDRVYATTMLRPPFGARNSAARGELIVIDTKTDEPVGEPIGLREMPVGIAVKADDGGYLYVADRNSDSVTVLTARENATIGGVIPVGDEPSDVAMTRDGGRVYVTNSGSDTMTIIQTSNNGVIGTPVKLGEDAGAAAVSPDGSRVYATNGAAEQGPYRLTVMDADNNLPVGQVPLPGRPASVEVSPDGKRVYLGSYDVGEVNRLWVMDTASRQVSEVVTSPETGFADMAVHPDGSRLYAIDLVNGVTVVDLTSRQIVGRPVDVGVAIDVVVSPDGERVYVANAYAGTVSVMSTTDLTGVTTIDLAA
;
A
#
# COMPACT_ATOMS: atom_id res chain seq x y z
N MET A 1 44.78 -7.01 -21.51
CA MET A 1 43.46 -7.25 -20.88
C MET A 1 43.62 -8.33 -19.83
N GLY A 2 42.92 -8.20 -18.69
CA GLY A 2 42.83 -9.30 -17.73
C GLY A 2 42.01 -10.46 -18.29
N ARG A 3 42.21 -11.66 -17.74
CA ARG A 3 41.46 -12.87 -18.12
C ARG A 3 40.02 -12.78 -17.63
N ARG A 4 39.10 -13.41 -18.38
CA ARG A 4 37.71 -13.64 -17.97
C ARG A 4 37.58 -15.13 -17.69
N VAL A 5 37.32 -15.51 -16.45
CA VAL A 5 37.27 -16.91 -16.00
C VAL A 5 35.97 -17.16 -15.25
N ALA A 6 35.29 -18.25 -15.57
CA ALA A 6 34.02 -18.62 -14.97
C ALA A 6 34.05 -20.05 -14.44
N LEU A 7 33.51 -20.27 -13.24
CA LEU A 7 33.27 -21.59 -12.66
C LEU A 7 31.76 -21.75 -12.45
N LEU A 8 31.17 -22.73 -13.10
CA LEU A 8 29.74 -23.02 -13.08
C LEU A 8 29.51 -24.37 -12.39
N ILE A 9 28.73 -24.38 -11.33
CA ILE A 9 28.46 -25.57 -10.52
C ILE A 9 26.97 -25.88 -10.60
N ALA A 10 26.64 -27.09 -11.07
CA ALA A 10 25.28 -27.61 -11.07
C ALA A 10 25.19 -28.87 -10.20
N THR A 11 24.26 -28.87 -9.25
CA THR A 11 23.91 -30.08 -8.50
C THR A 11 22.41 -30.33 -8.57
N TYR A 12 22.05 -31.50 -9.09
CA TYR A 12 20.66 -31.92 -9.28
C TYR A 12 20.42 -33.38 -8.92
N GLU A 13 21.48 -34.18 -8.72
CA GLU A 13 21.43 -35.51 -8.15
C GLU A 13 22.05 -35.54 -6.75
N TYR A 14 21.30 -36.09 -5.78
CA TYR A 14 21.70 -36.13 -4.37
C TYR A 14 21.65 -37.56 -3.84
N ARG A 15 22.63 -37.94 -3.01
CA ARG A 15 22.66 -39.23 -2.31
C ARG A 15 21.65 -39.30 -1.17
N ASP A 16 21.39 -38.17 -0.51
CA ASP A 16 20.40 -38.07 0.56
C ASP A 16 18.98 -38.07 -0.04
N ALA A 17 18.18 -39.08 0.33
CA ALA A 17 16.82 -39.25 -0.18
C ALA A 17 15.85 -38.12 0.26
N GLY A 18 16.22 -37.34 1.27
CA GLY A 18 15.49 -36.17 1.74
C GLY A 18 15.71 -34.91 0.89
N LEU A 19 16.58 -34.96 -0.13
CA LEU A 19 16.77 -33.90 -1.12
C LEU A 19 16.15 -34.33 -2.46
N ARG A 20 15.18 -33.55 -2.94
CA ARG A 20 14.51 -33.80 -4.22
C ARG A 20 15.48 -33.59 -5.38
N ARG A 21 15.45 -34.48 -6.37
CA ARG A 21 16.18 -34.29 -7.65
C ARG A 21 15.58 -33.12 -8.44
N LEU A 22 16.44 -32.29 -9.02
CA LEU A 22 16.08 -31.11 -9.81
C LEU A 22 16.28 -31.39 -11.30
N THR A 23 15.61 -30.63 -12.17
CA THR A 23 15.76 -30.79 -13.64
C THR A 23 16.43 -29.58 -14.29
N ALA A 24 16.19 -28.38 -13.74
CA ALA A 24 16.73 -27.13 -14.26
C ALA A 24 18.28 -27.00 -14.21
N PRO A 25 18.99 -27.40 -13.13
CA PRO A 25 20.42 -27.09 -12.98
C PRO A 25 21.33 -27.57 -14.12
N ALA A 26 21.01 -28.72 -14.73
CA ALA A 26 21.75 -29.25 -15.88
C ALA A 26 21.68 -28.31 -17.09
N HIS A 27 20.46 -27.90 -17.44
CA HIS A 27 20.19 -27.04 -18.59
C HIS A 27 20.59 -25.59 -18.35
N ASP A 28 20.54 -25.13 -17.10
CA ASP A 28 21.00 -23.80 -16.69
C ASP A 28 22.50 -23.62 -16.98
N VAL A 29 23.32 -24.58 -16.53
CA VAL A 29 24.77 -24.54 -16.77
C VAL A 29 25.09 -24.75 -18.24
N GLU A 30 24.37 -25.60 -18.96
CA GLU A 30 24.57 -25.78 -20.41
C GLU A 30 24.35 -24.47 -21.18
N ALA A 31 23.22 -23.79 -20.94
CA ALA A 31 22.93 -22.54 -21.64
C ALA A 31 23.86 -21.39 -21.22
N LEU A 32 24.19 -21.30 -19.94
CA LEU A 32 25.10 -20.26 -19.45
C LEU A 32 26.53 -20.48 -19.95
N THR A 33 26.99 -21.73 -20.04
CA THR A 33 28.30 -22.08 -20.64
C THR A 33 28.36 -21.64 -22.10
N ALA A 34 27.30 -21.88 -22.87
CA ALA A 34 27.25 -21.49 -24.28
C ALA A 34 27.36 -19.97 -24.48
N VAL A 35 26.71 -19.17 -23.64
CA VAL A 35 26.70 -17.71 -23.76
C VAL A 35 27.98 -17.08 -23.18
N LEU A 36 28.43 -17.55 -22.01
CA LEU A 36 29.65 -17.04 -21.38
C LEU A 36 30.90 -17.40 -22.20
N GLY A 37 30.94 -18.59 -22.79
CA GLY A 37 32.07 -19.07 -23.59
C GLY A 37 32.16 -18.46 -25.00
N ASP A 38 31.09 -17.87 -25.54
CA ASP A 38 31.14 -17.25 -26.88
C ASP A 38 32.04 -16.00 -26.84
N PRO A 39 33.15 -15.96 -27.59
CA PRO A 39 34.09 -14.82 -27.58
C PRO A 39 33.49 -13.53 -28.15
N ARG A 40 32.37 -13.62 -28.88
CA ARG A 40 31.65 -12.46 -29.41
C ARG A 40 30.75 -11.83 -28.35
N ILE A 41 30.20 -12.64 -27.45
CA ILE A 41 29.27 -12.21 -26.40
C ILE A 41 30.06 -11.85 -25.13
N ALA A 42 30.68 -12.82 -24.46
CA ALA A 42 31.25 -12.62 -23.12
C ALA A 42 32.72 -13.07 -23.00
N GLY A 43 33.13 -14.10 -23.73
CA GLY A 43 34.52 -14.55 -23.86
C GLY A 43 35.18 -15.04 -22.56
N PHE A 44 34.44 -15.75 -21.72
CA PHE A 44 34.97 -16.41 -20.52
C PHE A 44 35.62 -17.76 -20.86
N GLU A 45 36.70 -18.07 -20.15
CA GLU A 45 37.17 -19.44 -19.97
C GLU A 45 36.28 -20.12 -18.92
N VAL A 46 35.37 -20.98 -19.37
CA VAL A 46 34.33 -21.60 -18.53
C VAL A 46 34.76 -23.00 -18.09
N THR A 47 34.72 -23.24 -16.78
CA THR A 47 34.84 -24.58 -16.17
C THR A 47 33.51 -24.97 -15.57
N THR A 48 33.04 -26.19 -15.83
CA THR A 48 31.76 -26.71 -15.32
C THR A 48 31.97 -27.91 -14.39
N LEU A 49 31.26 -27.94 -13.26
CA LEU A 49 31.21 -29.08 -12.35
C LEU A 49 29.76 -29.53 -12.18
N ILE A 50 29.50 -30.80 -12.46
CA ILE A 50 28.14 -31.36 -12.48
C ILE A 50 28.08 -32.53 -11.50
N ASN A 51 27.20 -32.44 -10.50
CA ASN A 51 26.97 -33.48 -9.48
C ASN A 51 28.28 -33.99 -8.82
N GLU A 52 29.26 -33.10 -8.65
CA GLU A 52 30.50 -33.41 -7.93
C GLU A 52 30.28 -33.38 -6.40
N PRO A 53 31.06 -34.16 -5.63
CA PRO A 53 30.99 -34.13 -4.18
C PRO A 53 31.63 -32.86 -3.60
N HIS A 54 31.23 -32.49 -2.39
CA HIS A 54 31.63 -31.23 -1.76
C HIS A 54 33.15 -30.97 -1.74
N TYR A 55 33.97 -31.98 -1.44
CA TYR A 55 35.42 -31.81 -1.38
C TYR A 55 36.06 -31.45 -2.74
N ARG A 56 35.52 -31.96 -3.86
CA ARG A 56 35.99 -31.63 -5.22
C ARG A 56 35.58 -30.23 -5.63
N VAL A 57 34.34 -29.85 -5.30
CA VAL A 57 33.83 -28.51 -5.57
C VAL A 57 34.58 -27.46 -4.72
N GLY A 58 34.84 -27.76 -3.45
CA GLY A 58 35.62 -26.90 -2.55
C GLY A 58 37.05 -26.68 -3.04
N GLU A 59 37.73 -27.74 -3.48
CA GLU A 59 39.06 -27.66 -4.12
C GLU A 59 39.02 -26.76 -5.36
N ALA A 60 38.04 -26.97 -6.25
CA ALA A 60 37.90 -26.18 -7.47
C ALA A 60 37.58 -24.69 -7.20
N ILE A 61 36.79 -24.37 -6.17
CA ILE A 61 36.54 -22.97 -5.76
C ILE A 61 37.84 -22.32 -5.25
N GLY A 62 38.63 -23.06 -4.49
CA GLY A 62 39.95 -22.62 -4.04
C GLY A 62 40.87 -22.28 -5.22
N ASP A 63 41.02 -23.22 -6.16
CA ASP A 63 41.83 -23.04 -7.37
C ASP A 63 41.30 -21.93 -8.28
N PHE A 64 39.97 -21.78 -8.35
CA PHE A 64 39.32 -20.74 -9.15
C PHE A 64 39.69 -19.33 -8.69
N TYR A 65 39.79 -19.11 -7.38
CA TYR A 65 40.18 -17.82 -6.79
C TYR A 65 41.70 -17.67 -6.58
N HIS A 66 42.46 -18.76 -6.74
CA HIS A 66 43.92 -18.76 -6.71
C HIS A 66 44.55 -18.25 -8.03
N ASP A 67 45.75 -17.67 -7.96
CA ASP A 67 46.54 -17.19 -9.12
C ASP A 67 45.77 -16.24 -10.07
N ARG A 68 45.10 -15.23 -9.52
CA ARG A 68 44.43 -14.17 -10.31
C ARG A 68 45.28 -12.91 -10.40
N ARG A 69 45.01 -12.07 -11.39
CA ARG A 69 45.53 -10.70 -11.49
C ARG A 69 44.45 -9.72 -11.05
N ARG A 70 44.86 -8.51 -10.63
CA ARG A 70 43.93 -7.44 -10.22
C ARG A 70 42.85 -7.13 -11.27
N ASP A 71 43.23 -7.28 -12.55
CA ASP A 71 42.37 -6.96 -13.69
C ASP A 71 41.57 -8.15 -14.25
N ASP A 72 41.69 -9.33 -13.66
CA ASP A 72 40.89 -10.48 -14.10
C ASP A 72 39.45 -10.32 -13.63
N LEU A 73 38.49 -10.79 -14.43
CA LEU A 73 37.07 -10.86 -14.07
C LEU A 73 36.72 -12.31 -13.77
N THR A 74 36.33 -12.59 -12.53
CA THR A 74 35.94 -13.94 -12.07
C THR A 74 34.42 -14.02 -11.93
N LEU A 75 33.78 -15.05 -12.50
CA LEU A 75 32.36 -15.35 -12.29
C LEU A 75 32.16 -16.74 -11.71
N LEU A 76 31.65 -16.83 -10.48
CA LEU A 76 31.22 -18.09 -9.86
C LEU A 76 29.70 -18.18 -9.96
N TYR A 77 29.17 -19.25 -10.55
CA TYR A 77 27.74 -19.50 -10.70
C TYR A 77 27.38 -20.83 -10.04
N PHE A 78 26.34 -20.86 -9.23
CA PHE A 78 25.80 -22.06 -8.61
C PHE A 78 24.30 -22.22 -8.88
N THR A 79 23.88 -23.42 -9.27
CA THR A 79 22.47 -23.83 -9.37
C THR A 79 22.26 -25.19 -8.69
N GLY A 80 21.24 -25.28 -7.85
CA GLY A 80 20.96 -26.46 -7.00
C GLY A 80 20.21 -26.11 -5.71
N HIS A 81 20.29 -26.97 -4.69
CA HIS A 81 19.67 -26.70 -3.38
C HIS A 81 20.54 -25.81 -2.50
N GLY A 82 19.95 -24.77 -1.90
CA GLY A 82 20.51 -24.01 -0.79
C GLY A 82 19.87 -24.46 0.53
N LEU A 83 20.68 -24.86 1.50
CA LEU A 83 20.24 -25.37 2.80
C LEU A 83 20.70 -24.44 3.91
N LYS A 84 19.85 -24.23 4.92
CA LYS A 84 20.20 -23.50 6.14
C LYS A 84 20.40 -24.47 7.30
N ASP A 85 21.46 -24.26 8.07
CA ASP A 85 21.67 -25.00 9.32
C ASP A 85 20.87 -24.40 10.50
N ASP A 86 20.99 -24.99 11.69
CA ASP A 86 20.31 -24.54 12.92
C ASP A 86 20.62 -23.10 13.33
N GLN A 87 21.74 -22.56 12.84
CA GLN A 87 22.20 -21.21 13.10
C GLN A 87 21.83 -20.25 11.96
N GLY A 88 21.03 -20.71 10.99
CA GLY A 88 20.61 -19.93 9.84
C GLY A 88 21.69 -19.73 8.77
N ARG A 89 22.86 -20.39 8.89
CA ARG A 89 23.97 -20.24 7.93
C ARG A 89 23.66 -21.00 6.65
N LEU A 90 23.96 -20.37 5.52
CA LEU A 90 23.76 -20.96 4.20
C LEU A 90 24.85 -21.98 3.86
N HIS A 91 24.41 -23.13 3.34
CA HIS A 91 25.21 -24.18 2.74
C HIS A 91 24.65 -24.55 1.37
N LEU A 92 25.51 -24.64 0.35
CA LEU A 92 25.17 -25.11 -0.99
C LEU A 92 25.28 -26.63 -1.03
N ALA A 93 24.18 -27.31 -1.37
CA ALA A 93 24.13 -28.77 -1.38
C ALA A 93 24.85 -29.34 -2.60
N MET A 94 25.70 -30.32 -2.35
CA MET A 94 26.52 -31.08 -3.29
C MET A 94 25.99 -32.51 -3.40
N ALA A 95 26.50 -33.31 -4.34
CA ALA A 95 25.95 -34.64 -4.59
C ALA A 95 26.00 -35.58 -3.37
N ASP A 96 26.97 -35.40 -2.47
CA ASP A 96 27.15 -36.18 -1.25
C ASP A 96 26.68 -35.48 0.04
N THR A 97 25.95 -34.37 -0.08
CA THR A 97 25.39 -33.67 1.08
C THR A 97 24.39 -34.52 1.84
N ARG A 98 24.53 -34.54 3.17
CA ARG A 98 23.58 -35.13 4.12
C ARG A 98 22.94 -34.04 4.96
N ARG A 99 21.60 -34.03 5.06
CA ARG A 99 20.83 -32.98 5.75
C ARG A 99 21.12 -32.90 7.25
N ASP A 100 21.53 -34.02 7.85
CA ASP A 100 21.93 -34.12 9.26
C ASP A 100 23.39 -33.70 9.51
N SER A 101 24.16 -33.37 8.47
CA SER A 101 25.59 -33.12 8.55
C SER A 101 26.08 -32.07 7.55
N LEU A 102 25.37 -30.95 7.44
CA LEU A 102 25.65 -29.89 6.45
C LEU A 102 27.09 -29.37 6.54
N MET A 103 27.58 -29.10 7.76
CA MET A 103 28.91 -28.54 8.01
C MET A 103 30.07 -29.33 7.37
N PHE A 104 29.92 -30.64 7.17
CA PHE A 104 30.98 -31.51 6.65
C PHE A 104 30.67 -32.15 5.30
N THR A 105 29.48 -31.91 4.75
CA THR A 105 29.04 -32.58 3.51
C THR A 105 28.43 -31.63 2.48
N ALA A 106 28.36 -30.34 2.79
CA ALA A 106 27.95 -29.27 1.89
C ALA A 106 29.06 -28.19 1.82
N ILE A 107 28.92 -27.22 0.92
CA ILE A 107 29.83 -26.07 0.82
C ILE A 107 29.19 -24.89 1.53
N SER A 108 29.82 -24.40 2.59
CA SER A 108 29.27 -23.27 3.33
C SER A 108 29.51 -21.95 2.59
N ALA A 109 28.59 -21.00 2.76
CA ALA A 109 28.78 -19.63 2.26
C ALA A 109 30.08 -19.00 2.79
N ASP A 110 30.48 -19.34 4.03
CA ASP A 110 31.72 -18.88 4.65
C ASP A 110 32.97 -19.36 3.89
N GLN A 111 32.98 -20.59 3.39
CA GLN A 111 34.10 -21.10 2.60
C GLN A 111 34.25 -20.34 1.28
N ILE A 112 33.11 -20.01 0.64
CA ILE A 112 33.09 -19.23 -0.61
C ILE A 112 33.55 -17.80 -0.35
N ASP A 113 33.05 -17.18 0.72
CA ASP A 113 33.43 -15.82 1.09
C ASP A 113 34.93 -15.69 1.39
N GLN A 114 35.49 -16.64 2.15
CA GLN A 114 36.94 -16.68 2.41
C GLN A 114 37.77 -16.87 1.14
N ALA A 115 37.32 -17.72 0.20
CA ALA A 115 37.99 -17.89 -1.08
C ALA A 115 37.91 -16.60 -1.93
N MET A 116 36.75 -15.95 -1.96
CA MET A 116 36.57 -14.66 -2.61
C MET A 116 37.45 -13.58 -1.96
N GLU A 117 37.60 -13.56 -0.64
CA GLU A 117 38.46 -12.62 0.09
C GLU A 117 39.94 -12.80 -0.23
N GLY A 118 40.41 -14.05 -0.30
CA GLY A 118 41.78 -14.39 -0.68
C GLY A 118 42.12 -14.04 -2.14
N CYS A 119 41.14 -13.82 -3.00
CA CYS A 119 41.37 -13.49 -4.41
C CYS A 119 41.89 -12.05 -4.59
N VAL A 120 42.96 -11.88 -5.36
CA VAL A 120 43.57 -10.56 -5.63
C VAL A 120 42.87 -9.76 -6.74
N SER A 121 41.98 -10.37 -7.53
CA SER A 121 41.13 -9.63 -8.48
C SER A 121 40.28 -8.59 -7.73
N ARG A 122 39.93 -7.48 -8.38
CA ARG A 122 38.96 -6.49 -7.86
C ARG A 122 37.60 -6.56 -8.57
N ARG A 123 37.38 -7.60 -9.37
CA ARG A 123 36.19 -7.80 -10.19
C ARG A 123 35.71 -9.24 -10.04
N LYS A 124 34.93 -9.49 -9.00
CA LYS A 124 34.44 -10.82 -8.64
C LYS A 124 32.92 -10.84 -8.68
N VAL A 125 32.35 -11.77 -9.42
CA VAL A 125 30.91 -11.94 -9.58
C VAL A 125 30.52 -13.29 -9.00
N LEU A 126 29.54 -13.31 -8.10
CA LEU A 126 28.92 -14.51 -7.57
C LEU A 126 27.43 -14.51 -7.96
N ILE A 127 26.95 -15.59 -8.56
CA ILE A 127 25.55 -15.74 -8.95
C ILE A 127 25.01 -17.02 -8.32
N LEU A 128 23.96 -16.90 -7.50
CA LEU A 128 23.33 -18.02 -6.79
C LEU A 128 21.89 -18.21 -7.27
N ASP A 129 21.65 -19.28 -8.01
CA ASP A 129 20.35 -19.72 -8.50
C ASP A 129 19.87 -20.94 -7.71
N CYS A 130 19.49 -20.73 -6.45
CA CYS A 130 19.07 -21.80 -5.55
C CYS A 130 17.90 -21.38 -4.63
N CYS A 131 17.01 -22.34 -4.32
CA CYS A 131 15.95 -22.15 -3.32
C CYS A 131 16.52 -22.11 -1.89
N TYR A 132 15.97 -21.26 -1.01
CA TYR A 132 16.25 -21.28 0.42
C TYR A 132 15.21 -22.10 1.19
N SER A 133 14.99 -23.35 0.79
CA SER A 133 14.07 -24.22 1.53
C SER A 133 14.73 -24.66 2.84
N GLY A 134 14.28 -24.07 3.95
CA GLY A 134 14.73 -24.43 5.30
C GLY A 134 14.69 -25.93 5.53
N ALA A 135 15.75 -26.48 6.11
CA ALA A 135 15.97 -27.92 6.28
C ALA A 135 15.05 -28.58 7.34
N TYR A 136 13.97 -27.94 7.79
CA TYR A 136 13.12 -28.40 8.90
C TYR A 136 11.62 -28.42 8.59
N PRO A 137 10.87 -29.44 9.07
CA PRO A 137 9.43 -29.52 8.90
C PRO A 137 8.68 -28.42 9.70
N PRO A 138 7.48 -28.00 9.25
CA PRO A 138 6.71 -26.93 9.88
C PRO A 138 6.35 -27.31 11.33
N GLY A 139 6.83 -26.52 12.29
CA GLY A 139 6.54 -26.72 13.72
C GLY A 139 7.70 -26.47 14.69
N ARG A 140 8.93 -26.29 14.21
CA ARG A 140 10.05 -25.74 15.01
C ARG A 140 10.61 -24.51 14.32
N LEU A 141 10.08 -23.34 14.68
CA LEU A 141 10.72 -22.08 14.35
C LEU A 141 12.06 -22.01 15.10
N ALA A 142 13.15 -21.73 14.37
CA ALA A 142 14.40 -21.33 14.99
C ALA A 142 14.11 -20.11 15.88
N LYS A 143 14.42 -20.23 17.16
CA LYS A 143 14.21 -19.17 18.14
C LYS A 143 15.20 -18.04 17.83
N GLY A 144 14.68 -16.94 17.29
CA GLY A 144 15.31 -15.62 17.32
C GLY A 144 16.45 -15.41 16.33
N ASP A 145 16.11 -15.13 15.07
CA ASP A 145 16.56 -13.94 14.33
C ASP A 145 15.91 -14.01 12.94
N ASP A 146 14.89 -13.20 12.68
CA ASP A 146 14.13 -13.23 11.41
C ASP A 146 14.91 -12.67 10.21
N GLN A 147 16.19 -12.32 10.37
CA GLN A 147 17.03 -11.82 9.27
C GLN A 147 18.50 -12.25 9.40
N VAL A 148 18.82 -13.51 9.10
CA VAL A 148 20.18 -13.81 8.61
C VAL A 148 20.23 -13.38 7.14
N HIS A 149 20.67 -12.15 6.92
CA HIS A 149 20.86 -11.56 5.59
C HIS A 149 21.98 -12.30 4.84
N THR A 150 21.62 -13.33 4.07
CA THR A 150 22.54 -14.11 3.22
C THR A 150 23.47 -13.25 2.36
N LEU A 151 22.97 -12.08 1.90
CA LEU A 151 23.72 -11.13 1.09
C LEU A 151 24.75 -10.32 1.90
N GLN A 152 24.37 -9.82 3.09
CA GLN A 152 25.29 -9.05 3.95
C GLN A 152 26.58 -9.82 4.26
N ARG A 153 26.51 -11.16 4.25
CA ARG A 153 27.68 -12.02 4.47
C ARG A 153 28.74 -11.91 3.38
N PHE A 154 28.35 -11.64 2.13
CA PHE A 154 29.28 -11.50 1.00
C PHE A 154 29.67 -10.03 0.73
N GLN A 155 29.53 -9.14 1.72
CA GLN A 155 30.00 -7.75 1.60
C GLN A 155 31.53 -7.71 1.51
N GLY A 156 32.06 -6.95 0.56
CA GLY A 156 33.48 -6.72 0.46
C GLY A 156 33.91 -6.12 -0.88
N HIS A 157 35.05 -5.44 -0.85
CA HIS A 157 35.54 -4.65 -1.97
C HIS A 157 35.78 -5.47 -3.24
N GLY A 158 35.30 -4.93 -4.37
CA GLY A 158 35.49 -5.49 -5.70
C GLY A 158 34.64 -6.72 -6.01
N ARG A 159 33.47 -6.85 -5.36
CA ARG A 159 32.58 -8.00 -5.49
C ARG A 159 31.15 -7.56 -5.83
N THR A 160 30.50 -8.35 -6.67
CA THR A 160 29.06 -8.27 -6.94
C THR A 160 28.43 -9.64 -6.77
N VAL A 161 27.33 -9.70 -6.04
CA VAL A 161 26.58 -10.92 -5.74
C VAL A 161 25.14 -10.78 -6.24
N LEU A 162 24.68 -11.76 -7.01
CA LEU A 162 23.34 -11.87 -7.56
C LEU A 162 22.66 -13.12 -7.02
N THR A 163 21.41 -13.02 -6.58
CA THR A 163 20.62 -14.18 -6.12
C THR A 163 19.26 -14.24 -6.78
N ALA A 164 18.78 -15.43 -7.09
CA ALA A 164 17.52 -15.65 -7.80
C ALA A 164 16.23 -15.36 -7.00
N SER A 165 16.29 -15.37 -5.65
CA SER A 165 15.15 -15.13 -4.75
C SER A 165 15.58 -14.47 -3.43
N ASP A 166 14.61 -13.98 -2.65
CA ASP A 166 14.80 -13.57 -1.24
C ASP A 166 14.86 -14.81 -0.31
N ALA A 167 15.50 -14.68 0.84
CA ALA A 167 15.89 -15.74 1.77
C ALA A 167 14.72 -16.55 2.40
N THR A 168 13.47 -16.20 2.07
CA THR A 168 12.22 -16.78 2.57
C THR A 168 11.30 -17.32 1.46
N GLN A 169 11.66 -17.15 0.18
CA GLN A 169 10.80 -17.50 -0.96
C GLN A 169 11.32 -18.75 -1.70
N TYR A 170 10.40 -19.61 -2.15
CA TYR A 170 10.72 -20.74 -3.02
C TYR A 170 11.12 -20.19 -4.41
N SER A 171 12.27 -20.60 -4.96
CA SER A 171 12.56 -20.40 -6.39
C SER A 171 11.68 -21.39 -7.15
N PHE A 172 10.81 -20.89 -8.03
CA PHE A 172 9.87 -21.72 -8.77
C PHE A 172 10.57 -22.31 -10.00
N GLU A 173 10.63 -23.65 -10.09
CA GLU A 173 10.67 -24.33 -11.39
C GLU A 173 9.28 -24.10 -11.99
N GLY A 174 9.17 -23.30 -13.07
CA GLY A 174 7.91 -22.70 -13.55
C GLY A 174 6.66 -23.58 -13.51
N ASP A 175 5.51 -22.96 -13.21
CA ASP A 175 4.22 -23.62 -13.02
C ASP A 175 3.70 -24.29 -14.32
N ARG A 176 4.01 -25.59 -14.46
CA ARG A 176 3.11 -26.56 -15.09
C ARG A 176 3.15 -27.84 -14.29
N ALA A 177 1.97 -28.41 -14.02
CA ALA A 177 1.77 -29.69 -13.37
C ALA A 177 2.27 -30.92 -14.18
N SER A 178 3.25 -30.74 -15.06
CA SER A 178 4.06 -31.76 -15.74
C SER A 178 5.52 -31.35 -15.54
N GLY A 179 6.39 -32.24 -15.07
CA GLY A 179 7.82 -31.96 -14.80
C GLY A 179 8.66 -31.64 -16.04
N GLU A 180 8.32 -30.58 -16.76
CA GLU A 180 8.84 -30.19 -18.07
C GLU A 180 9.47 -28.78 -18.09
N ALA A 181 9.66 -28.12 -16.94
CA ALA A 181 10.45 -26.89 -16.91
C ALA A 181 11.92 -27.22 -17.23
N VAL A 182 12.34 -26.91 -18.46
CA VAL A 182 13.69 -27.23 -18.97
C VAL A 182 14.75 -26.39 -18.25
N GLN A 183 14.46 -25.16 -17.81
CA GLN A 183 15.41 -24.24 -17.16
C GLN A 183 14.77 -23.45 -16.02
N SER A 184 15.59 -22.89 -15.13
CA SER A 184 15.13 -21.96 -14.09
C SER A 184 14.64 -20.64 -14.72
N VAL A 185 13.65 -20.00 -14.11
CA VAL A 185 13.11 -18.72 -14.61
C VAL A 185 14.18 -17.63 -14.61
N PHE A 186 14.98 -17.58 -13.55
CA PHE A 186 16.09 -16.63 -13.40
C PHE A 186 17.17 -16.82 -14.47
N THR A 187 17.68 -18.04 -14.64
CA THR A 187 18.79 -18.31 -15.58
C THR A 187 18.34 -18.28 -17.04
N ARG A 188 17.07 -18.62 -17.33
CA ARG A 188 16.49 -18.41 -18.65
C ARG A 188 16.56 -16.93 -19.07
N HIS A 189 16.16 -16.01 -18.21
CA HIS A 189 16.21 -14.58 -18.53
C HIS A 189 17.63 -14.04 -18.56
N LEU A 190 18.50 -14.50 -17.66
CA LEU A 190 19.91 -14.14 -17.64
C LEU A 190 20.62 -14.54 -18.94
N THR A 191 20.39 -15.77 -19.41
CA THR A 191 20.98 -16.24 -20.68
C THR A 191 20.33 -15.61 -21.90
N ALA A 192 19.03 -15.31 -21.87
CA ALA A 192 18.33 -14.62 -22.96
C ALA A 192 18.93 -13.22 -23.18
N GLY A 193 18.95 -12.38 -22.13
CA GLY A 193 19.43 -10.99 -22.24
C GLY A 193 20.88 -10.86 -22.70
N LEU A 194 21.73 -11.80 -22.29
CA LEU A 194 23.11 -11.90 -22.77
C LEU A 194 23.21 -12.38 -24.22
N ARG A 195 22.38 -13.34 -24.62
CA ARG A 195 22.44 -13.97 -25.95
C ARG A 195 21.89 -13.06 -27.04
N ASP A 196 20.74 -12.46 -26.80
CA ASP A 196 20.08 -11.58 -27.76
C ASP A 196 20.56 -10.12 -27.65
N GLY A 197 21.21 -9.76 -26.54
CA GLY A 197 21.71 -8.41 -26.29
C GLY A 197 20.65 -7.44 -25.79
N SER A 198 19.44 -7.90 -25.47
CA SER A 198 18.35 -7.07 -24.93
C SER A 198 18.61 -6.53 -23.52
N ALA A 199 19.66 -7.04 -22.86
CA ALA A 199 20.14 -6.50 -21.59
C ALA A 199 21.06 -5.27 -21.74
N ASP A 200 21.36 -4.81 -22.95
CA ASP A 200 22.02 -3.52 -23.22
C ASP A 200 20.94 -2.41 -23.20
N LEU A 201 20.77 -1.78 -22.04
CA LEU A 201 19.64 -0.89 -21.78
C LEU A 201 19.96 0.56 -22.17
N ASP A 202 21.24 0.96 -22.14
CA ASP A 202 21.69 2.28 -22.56
C ASP A 202 22.05 2.37 -24.06
N GLY A 203 22.12 1.23 -24.75
CA GLY A 203 22.35 1.13 -26.18
C GLY A 203 23.78 1.46 -26.59
N ASP A 204 24.75 1.36 -25.68
CA ASP A 204 26.16 1.62 -25.96
C ASP A 204 26.92 0.41 -26.53
N GLY A 205 26.24 -0.74 -26.62
CA GLY A 205 26.73 -1.98 -27.21
C GLY A 205 27.47 -2.89 -26.21
N ASP A 206 27.74 -2.43 -24.99
CA ASP A 206 28.21 -3.26 -23.89
C ASP A 206 27.02 -3.68 -23.02
N ILE A 207 27.11 -4.85 -22.37
CA ILE A 207 26.15 -5.26 -21.35
C ILE A 207 26.89 -5.24 -20.02
N THR A 208 26.47 -4.37 -19.13
CA THR A 208 27.01 -4.28 -17.77
C THR A 208 26.29 -5.22 -16.82
N LEU A 209 26.90 -5.47 -15.67
CA LEU A 209 26.27 -6.28 -14.63
C LEU A 209 25.04 -5.59 -14.03
N ASP A 210 25.00 -4.25 -14.04
CA ASP A 210 23.87 -3.45 -13.57
C ASP A 210 22.69 -3.55 -14.52
N GLU A 211 22.94 -3.39 -15.83
CA GLU A 211 21.89 -3.53 -16.84
C GLU A 211 21.38 -4.96 -16.94
N LEU A 212 22.28 -5.95 -16.87
CA LEU A 212 21.89 -7.36 -16.83
C LEU A 212 21.01 -7.65 -15.62
N TYR A 213 21.34 -7.12 -14.44
CA TYR A 213 20.50 -7.27 -13.26
C TYR A 213 19.13 -6.64 -13.45
N SER A 214 19.06 -5.37 -13.89
CA SER A 214 17.79 -4.67 -14.09
C SER A 214 16.90 -5.39 -15.11
N TYR A 215 17.48 -5.84 -16.23
CA TYR A 215 16.76 -6.64 -17.24
C TYR A 215 16.22 -7.95 -16.65
N VAL A 216 17.06 -8.71 -15.94
CA VAL A 216 16.66 -9.99 -15.35
C VAL A 216 15.63 -9.80 -14.25
N TYR A 217 15.77 -8.78 -13.42
CA TYR A 217 14.81 -8.45 -12.37
C TYR A 217 13.42 -8.20 -12.97
N ASP A 218 13.33 -7.31 -13.96
CA ASP A 218 12.08 -6.98 -14.64
C ASP A 218 11.39 -8.22 -15.22
N ARG A 219 12.14 -9.05 -15.96
CA ARG A 219 11.58 -10.23 -16.63
C ARG A 219 11.22 -11.37 -15.68
N VAL A 220 11.97 -11.55 -14.60
CA VAL A 220 11.66 -12.56 -13.57
C VAL A 220 10.42 -12.15 -12.78
N VAL A 221 10.29 -10.87 -12.40
CA VAL A 221 9.11 -10.37 -11.69
C VAL A 221 7.86 -10.39 -12.57
N GLU A 222 8.02 -10.13 -13.88
CA GLU A 222 6.94 -10.26 -14.86
C GLU A 222 6.44 -11.70 -14.99
N ASP A 223 7.34 -12.67 -15.13
CA ASP A 223 6.99 -14.08 -15.31
C ASP A 223 6.58 -14.78 -14.00
N THR A 224 7.14 -14.37 -12.86
CA THR A 224 6.91 -14.98 -11.55
C THR A 224 6.95 -13.92 -10.46
N PRO A 225 5.84 -13.22 -10.19
CA PRO A 225 5.79 -12.08 -9.25
C PRO A 225 6.21 -12.40 -7.80
N GLN A 226 6.19 -13.69 -7.43
CA GLN A 226 6.62 -14.18 -6.12
C GLN A 226 8.14 -14.37 -6.01
N GLN A 227 8.86 -14.39 -7.14
CA GLN A 227 10.31 -14.53 -7.20
C GLN A 227 10.94 -13.15 -7.43
N ARG A 228 11.74 -12.68 -6.46
CA ARG A 228 12.41 -11.37 -6.54
C ARG A 228 13.93 -11.52 -6.46
N PRO A 229 14.64 -11.34 -7.58
CA PRO A 229 16.10 -11.35 -7.57
C PRO A 229 16.70 -10.22 -6.73
N LYS A 230 17.87 -10.44 -6.15
CA LYS A 230 18.61 -9.42 -5.39
C LYS A 230 20.01 -9.24 -5.95
N LYS A 231 20.53 -8.02 -5.85
CA LYS A 231 21.92 -7.66 -6.14
C LYS A 231 22.54 -7.01 -4.91
N GLN A 232 23.79 -7.34 -4.63
CA GLN A 232 24.65 -6.60 -3.73
C GLN A 232 25.97 -6.34 -4.44
N ASP A 233 26.43 -5.09 -4.46
CA ASP A 233 27.65 -4.67 -5.13
C ASP A 233 28.47 -3.72 -4.26
N ASP A 234 29.80 -3.89 -4.32
CA ASP A 234 30.79 -2.97 -3.76
C ASP A 234 31.95 -2.85 -4.75
N VAL A 235 31.63 -2.31 -5.95
CA VAL A 235 32.58 -2.13 -7.05
C VAL A 235 32.57 -0.68 -7.50
N GLN A 236 33.76 -0.07 -7.63
CA GLN A 236 33.89 1.26 -8.23
C GLN A 236 34.04 1.15 -9.76
N GLY A 237 33.07 1.73 -10.47
CA GLY A 237 33.06 1.81 -11.93
C GLY A 237 32.30 0.67 -12.61
N ARG A 238 32.24 0.74 -13.94
CA ARG A 238 31.40 -0.12 -14.77
C ARG A 238 31.98 -1.52 -14.95
N THR A 239 31.22 -2.56 -14.59
CA THR A 239 31.60 -3.96 -14.82
C THR A 239 30.90 -4.51 -16.06
N VAL A 240 31.60 -4.51 -17.19
CA VAL A 240 31.10 -5.05 -18.46
C VAL A 240 31.19 -6.58 -18.46
N ILE A 241 30.03 -7.24 -18.49
CA ILE A 241 29.94 -8.71 -18.46
C ILE A 241 29.89 -9.32 -19.86
N ALA A 242 29.26 -8.65 -20.82
CA ALA A 242 29.15 -9.11 -22.21
C ALA A 242 29.04 -7.92 -23.19
N ARG A 243 28.89 -8.22 -24.48
CA ARG A 243 28.64 -7.28 -25.57
C ARG A 243 27.33 -7.63 -26.24
N ASN A 244 26.61 -6.60 -26.67
CA ASN A 244 25.43 -6.74 -27.51
C ASN A 244 25.86 -7.08 -28.95
N VAL A 245 25.80 -8.37 -29.29
CA VAL A 245 26.19 -8.86 -30.63
C VAL A 245 25.14 -8.56 -31.71
N ASN A 246 23.91 -8.23 -31.31
CA ASN A 246 22.81 -7.89 -32.21
C ASN A 246 22.52 -6.39 -32.24
N TRP A 247 23.46 -5.58 -31.76
CA TRP A 247 23.30 -4.13 -31.73
C TRP A 247 23.10 -3.59 -33.14
N ASP A 248 22.02 -2.82 -33.32
CA ASP A 248 21.77 -2.02 -34.51
C ASP A 248 21.23 -0.66 -34.08
N LEU A 249 21.19 0.27 -35.04
CA LEU A 249 20.73 1.62 -34.79
C LEU A 249 19.31 1.61 -34.19
N PRO A 250 19.06 2.33 -33.08
CA PRO A 250 17.72 2.45 -32.51
C PRO A 250 16.66 2.82 -33.56
N VAL A 251 15.46 2.25 -33.46
CA VAL A 251 14.38 2.42 -34.44
C VAL A 251 14.08 3.89 -34.70
N TYR A 252 14.03 4.71 -33.64
CA TYR A 252 13.76 6.15 -33.75
C TYR A 252 14.85 6.87 -34.56
N LEU A 253 16.12 6.49 -34.43
CA LEU A 253 17.21 7.05 -35.24
C LEU A 253 17.12 6.59 -36.68
N ARG A 254 16.80 5.31 -36.94
CA ARG A 254 16.58 4.83 -38.32
C ARG A 254 15.46 5.60 -39.01
N ASN A 255 14.36 5.84 -38.30
CA ASN A 255 13.22 6.60 -38.80
C ASN A 255 13.59 8.07 -39.04
N ALA A 256 14.28 8.71 -38.09
CA ALA A 256 14.71 10.09 -38.21
C ALA A 256 15.70 10.29 -39.38
N LEU A 257 16.64 9.36 -39.58
CA LEU A 257 17.56 9.37 -40.72
C LEU A 257 16.87 9.16 -42.07
N ALA A 258 15.81 8.35 -42.10
CA ALA A 258 14.99 8.11 -43.29
C ALA A 258 13.93 9.21 -43.55
N SER A 259 13.74 10.15 -42.62
CA SER A 259 12.74 11.21 -42.74
C SER A 259 13.02 12.07 -43.96
N PRO A 260 11.99 12.45 -44.76
CA PRO A 260 12.16 13.44 -45.82
C PRO A 260 12.44 14.84 -45.27
N ILE A 261 12.24 15.07 -43.97
CA ILE A 261 12.40 16.37 -43.31
C ILE A 261 13.86 16.54 -42.84
N ALA A 262 14.52 17.59 -43.31
CA ALA A 262 15.94 17.84 -43.02
C ALA A 262 16.24 18.13 -41.53
N THR A 263 15.28 18.70 -40.78
CA THR A 263 15.44 18.98 -39.34
C THR A 263 15.52 17.70 -38.50
N ASP A 264 14.77 16.66 -38.89
CA ASP A 264 14.78 15.36 -38.19
C ASP A 264 16.13 14.67 -38.38
N ARG A 265 16.65 14.68 -39.61
CA ARG A 265 17.98 14.15 -39.95
C ARG A 265 19.10 14.93 -39.24
N LEU A 266 18.93 16.24 -39.06
CA LEU A 266 19.86 17.07 -38.30
C LEU A 266 19.83 16.76 -36.80
N GLY A 267 18.66 16.51 -36.22
CA GLY A 267 18.52 16.03 -34.84
C GLY A 267 19.12 14.64 -34.64
N ALA A 268 18.95 13.74 -35.61
CA ALA A 268 19.54 12.41 -35.60
C ALA A 268 21.08 12.45 -35.60
N LEU A 269 21.68 13.44 -36.26
CA LEU A 269 23.13 13.62 -36.33
C LEU A 269 23.78 13.83 -34.94
N ASP A 270 23.15 14.62 -34.07
CA ASP A 270 23.64 14.85 -32.70
C ASP A 270 23.53 13.59 -31.83
N ALA A 271 22.47 12.81 -32.02
CA ALA A 271 22.30 11.53 -31.34
C ALA A 271 23.33 10.48 -31.82
N LEU A 272 23.63 10.44 -33.12
CA LEU A 272 24.71 9.58 -33.67
C LEU A 272 26.08 9.94 -33.11
N VAL A 273 26.41 11.23 -32.97
CA VAL A 273 27.67 11.70 -32.38
C VAL A 273 27.75 11.31 -30.90
N ARG A 274 26.64 11.37 -30.16
CA ARG A 274 26.59 10.93 -28.76
C ARG A 274 26.85 9.44 -28.64
N LEU A 275 26.12 8.61 -29.40
CA LEU A 275 26.32 7.16 -29.43
C LEU A 275 27.76 6.80 -29.84
N HIS A 276 28.35 7.55 -30.77
CA HIS A 276 29.76 7.37 -31.15
C HIS A 276 30.73 7.68 -30.00
N ARG A 277 30.38 8.56 -29.06
CA ARG A 277 31.28 8.90 -27.93
C ARG A 277 31.22 7.87 -26.82
N ILE A 278 30.02 7.39 -26.50
CA ILE A 278 29.80 6.48 -25.36
C ILE A 278 29.95 5.02 -25.77
N GLY A 279 29.56 4.67 -27.00
CA GLY A 279 29.46 3.29 -27.44
C GLY A 279 30.79 2.62 -27.71
N ASN A 280 30.76 1.29 -27.73
CA ASN A 280 31.93 0.45 -28.00
C ASN A 280 32.37 0.51 -29.47
N GLU A 281 33.38 -0.28 -29.86
CA GLU A 281 33.92 -0.22 -31.23
C GLU A 281 32.88 -0.52 -32.32
N THR A 282 31.93 -1.42 -32.05
CA THR A 282 30.84 -1.77 -32.98
C THR A 282 29.92 -0.58 -33.19
N VAL A 283 29.46 0.03 -32.08
CA VAL A 283 28.60 1.22 -32.12
C VAL A 283 29.32 2.38 -32.81
N ARG A 284 30.60 2.60 -32.50
CA ARG A 284 31.42 3.64 -33.13
C ARG A 284 31.55 3.46 -34.63
N ALA A 285 31.81 2.25 -35.09
CA ALA A 285 31.93 1.96 -36.51
C ALA A 285 30.61 2.21 -37.24
N ARG A 286 29.49 1.73 -36.70
CA ARG A 286 28.17 1.88 -37.30
C ARG A 286 27.69 3.33 -37.31
N THR A 287 27.77 4.03 -36.18
CA THR A 287 27.40 5.45 -36.07
C THR A 287 28.25 6.34 -36.99
N ARG A 288 29.55 6.06 -37.13
CA ARG A 288 30.41 6.78 -38.07
C ARG A 288 29.97 6.57 -39.52
N ALA A 289 29.64 5.34 -39.91
CA ALA A 289 29.18 5.05 -41.27
C ALA A 289 27.88 5.80 -41.62
N GLU A 290 26.93 5.90 -40.69
CA GLU A 290 25.70 6.68 -40.88
C GLU A 290 26.00 8.19 -41.02
N ILE A 291 26.92 8.73 -40.20
CA ILE A 291 27.36 10.12 -40.32
C ILE A 291 28.07 10.37 -41.67
N GLU A 292 28.89 9.43 -42.13
CA GLU A 292 29.54 9.48 -43.44
C GLU A 292 28.51 9.51 -44.58
N GLN A 293 27.46 8.70 -44.50
CA GLN A 293 26.39 8.69 -45.51
C GLN A 293 25.65 10.03 -45.58
N LEU A 294 25.39 10.67 -44.44
CA LEU A 294 24.75 11.99 -44.38
C LEU A 294 25.61 13.12 -44.99
N THR A 295 26.91 12.92 -45.24
CA THR A 295 27.71 13.93 -45.95
C THR A 295 27.24 14.12 -47.41
N GLY A 296 26.56 13.13 -47.98
CA GLY A 296 25.93 13.18 -49.30
C GLY A 296 24.44 13.53 -49.30
N ASP A 297 23.89 14.01 -48.18
CA ASP A 297 22.46 14.32 -48.02
C ASP A 297 21.96 15.40 -49.02
N ASP A 298 20.69 15.32 -49.40
CA ASP A 298 20.05 16.25 -50.34
C ASP A 298 19.89 17.68 -49.76
N SER A 299 19.83 17.79 -48.43
CA SER A 299 19.87 19.05 -47.71
C SER A 299 21.31 19.52 -47.51
N ARG A 300 21.63 20.70 -48.06
CA ARG A 300 22.95 21.33 -47.87
C ARG A 300 23.30 21.55 -46.40
N THR A 301 22.31 21.82 -45.55
CA THR A 301 22.51 22.06 -44.12
C THR A 301 22.88 20.77 -43.38
N VAL A 302 22.22 19.66 -43.70
CA VAL A 302 22.51 18.34 -43.12
C VAL A 302 23.87 17.84 -43.61
N SER A 303 24.12 17.91 -44.92
CA SER A 303 25.41 17.53 -45.54
C SER A 303 26.59 18.29 -44.93
N ALA A 304 26.50 19.62 -44.80
CA ALA A 304 27.55 20.43 -44.18
C ALA A 304 27.76 20.08 -42.70
N SER A 305 26.68 19.91 -41.93
CA SER A 305 26.75 19.57 -40.51
C SER A 305 27.35 18.19 -40.28
N ALA A 306 26.99 17.21 -41.12
CA ALA A 306 27.55 15.86 -41.09
C ALA A 306 29.05 15.87 -41.40
N ALA A 307 29.48 16.61 -42.41
CA ALA A 307 30.90 16.77 -42.74
C ALA A 307 31.70 17.43 -41.61
N ASP A 308 31.13 18.41 -40.92
CA ASP A 308 31.75 19.04 -39.75
C ASP A 308 31.90 18.07 -38.57
N ARG A 309 30.86 17.27 -38.30
CA ARG A 309 30.84 16.33 -37.17
C ARG A 309 31.75 15.15 -37.44
N LEU A 310 31.79 14.65 -38.67
CA LEU A 310 32.73 13.61 -39.08
C LEU A 310 34.19 14.06 -38.91
N ARG A 311 34.50 15.31 -39.29
CA ARG A 311 35.83 15.91 -39.06
C ARG A 311 36.15 16.02 -37.57
N ALA A 312 35.18 16.40 -36.74
CA ALA A 312 35.36 16.50 -35.29
C ALA A 312 35.53 15.13 -34.61
N LEU A 313 35.02 14.05 -35.23
CA LEU A 313 35.17 12.66 -34.76
C LEU A 313 36.46 11.99 -35.26
N ALA A 314 37.27 12.66 -36.10
CA ALA A 314 38.59 12.17 -36.46
C ALA A 314 39.52 12.19 -35.24
N PRO A 315 40.33 11.14 -35.01
CA PRO A 315 41.29 11.16 -33.90
C PRO A 315 42.25 12.35 -34.08
N PRO A 316 42.66 13.03 -33.00
CA PRO A 316 43.65 14.09 -33.11
C PRO A 316 44.91 13.53 -33.77
N ALA A 317 45.49 14.27 -34.72
CA ALA A 317 46.77 13.92 -35.31
C ALA A 317 47.75 13.65 -34.17
N ALA A 318 48.31 12.44 -34.14
CA ALA A 318 49.21 12.02 -33.06
C ALA A 318 50.29 13.10 -32.88
N PRO A 319 50.53 13.61 -31.66
CA PRO A 319 51.66 14.49 -31.44
C PRO A 319 52.92 13.74 -31.89
N ALA A 320 53.74 14.40 -32.71
CA ALA A 320 55.00 13.83 -33.18
C ALA A 320 55.75 13.27 -31.96
N ARG A 321 56.02 11.97 -31.97
CA ARG A 321 56.77 11.28 -30.91
C ARG A 321 58.13 11.97 -30.78
N VAL A 322 58.27 12.86 -29.80
CA VAL A 322 59.57 13.20 -29.25
C VAL A 322 60.04 11.92 -28.54
N ALA A 323 61.09 11.32 -29.08
CA ALA A 323 61.70 10.13 -28.50
C ALA A 323 62.08 10.39 -27.04
N ALA A 324 61.48 9.64 -26.13
CA ALA A 324 61.90 9.61 -24.74
C ALA A 324 63.33 9.03 -24.67
N PRO A 325 64.26 9.63 -23.91
CA PRO A 325 65.57 9.06 -23.69
C PRO A 325 65.46 7.76 -22.87
N PRO A 326 66.38 6.79 -23.05
CA PRO A 326 66.30 5.48 -22.41
C PRO A 326 66.40 5.61 -20.88
N PRO A 327 65.76 4.69 -20.11
CA PRO A 327 65.68 4.78 -18.66
C PRO A 327 67.07 4.69 -18.03
N SER A 328 67.46 5.75 -17.33
CA SER A 328 68.64 5.74 -16.45
C SER A 328 68.40 4.80 -15.28
N ALA A 329 69.23 3.77 -15.17
CA ALA A 329 69.31 2.90 -14.01
C ALA A 329 69.54 3.73 -12.73
N ARG A 330 68.71 3.48 -11.71
CA ARG A 330 68.95 3.92 -10.34
C ARG A 330 68.81 2.73 -9.37
N PRO A 331 69.52 2.77 -8.24
CA PRO A 331 70.26 1.62 -7.72
C PRO A 331 69.44 0.76 -6.77
N ARG A 332 69.83 -0.52 -6.68
CA ARG A 332 69.43 -1.47 -5.64
C ARG A 332 69.75 -0.89 -4.25
N ALA A 333 68.73 -0.69 -3.43
CA ALA A 333 68.86 -0.49 -1.99
C ALA A 333 68.96 -1.87 -1.27
N PRO A 334 69.60 -1.93 -0.09
CA PRO A 334 70.22 -3.14 0.45
C PRO A 334 69.23 -4.07 1.15
N ALA A 335 69.62 -5.34 1.27
CA ALA A 335 68.91 -6.36 2.02
C ALA A 335 68.87 -5.99 3.52
N GLU A 336 67.68 -5.79 4.06
CA GLU A 336 67.45 -5.71 5.50
C GLU A 336 66.90 -7.04 6.03
N SER A 337 67.49 -7.41 7.16
CA SER A 337 67.39 -8.65 7.93
C SER A 337 66.00 -8.91 8.51
N VAL A 338 65.62 -10.19 8.48
CA VAL A 338 64.48 -10.78 9.19
C VAL A 338 64.64 -10.57 10.72
N PRO A 339 63.63 -10.08 11.45
CA PRO A 339 63.59 -10.19 12.90
C PRO A 339 62.99 -11.54 13.32
N GLU A 340 63.69 -12.20 14.25
CA GLU A 340 63.35 -13.44 14.95
C GLU A 340 62.05 -13.30 15.79
N PRO A 341 61.28 -14.38 16.05
CA PRO A 341 60.00 -14.29 16.76
C PRO A 341 60.19 -14.19 18.28
N ALA A 342 59.33 -13.41 18.93
CA ALA A 342 59.25 -13.33 20.39
C ALA A 342 58.69 -14.63 21.02
N PRO A 343 59.09 -14.98 22.26
CA PRO A 343 58.78 -16.27 22.90
C PRO A 343 57.35 -16.34 23.49
N PRO A 344 56.79 -17.54 23.71
CA PRO A 344 55.44 -17.71 24.24
C PRO A 344 55.39 -17.50 25.77
N PRO A 345 54.24 -17.03 26.33
CA PRO A 345 54.02 -17.06 27.78
C PRO A 345 53.65 -18.47 28.28
N PRO A 346 53.87 -18.76 29.57
CA PRO A 346 54.15 -20.11 30.07
C PRO A 346 52.90 -20.95 30.39
N ALA A 347 53.08 -22.26 30.31
CA ALA A 347 52.14 -23.27 30.78
C ALA A 347 52.01 -23.25 32.32
N ALA A 348 50.76 -23.26 32.81
CA ALA A 348 50.45 -23.65 34.18
C ALA A 348 49.87 -25.07 34.18
N GLN A 349 50.48 -25.90 35.01
CA GLN A 349 50.28 -27.33 35.21
C GLN A 349 49.15 -27.65 36.24
N PRO A 350 48.77 -28.93 36.38
CA PRO A 350 47.45 -29.36 36.84
C PRO A 350 47.40 -29.76 38.33
N ALA A 351 46.20 -29.73 38.91
CA ALA A 351 45.73 -30.49 40.09
C ALA A 351 44.35 -29.95 40.50
N ALA A 352 43.36 -30.68 41.03
CA ALA A 352 43.16 -32.08 41.35
C ALA A 352 41.64 -32.27 41.64
N SER A 353 41.11 -33.46 41.40
CA SER A 353 39.81 -33.94 41.92
C SER A 353 39.84 -34.04 43.45
N PRO A 354 38.69 -33.92 44.17
CA PRO A 354 37.90 -35.13 44.57
C PRO A 354 36.40 -34.81 44.89
N PRO A 355 35.59 -35.71 45.52
CA PRO A 355 35.45 -37.17 45.37
C PRO A 355 33.99 -37.62 45.07
N GLU A 356 33.86 -38.91 44.71
CA GLU A 356 32.65 -39.72 44.56
C GLU A 356 31.89 -39.97 45.88
N THR A 357 30.57 -40.22 45.79
CA THR A 357 29.75 -41.11 46.65
C THR A 357 28.31 -41.27 46.06
N PRO A 358 27.52 -42.31 46.40
CA PRO A 358 27.09 -43.39 45.48
C PRO A 358 25.56 -43.42 45.18
N PRO A 359 25.05 -44.38 44.38
CA PRO A 359 23.68 -44.36 43.84
C PRO A 359 22.67 -45.18 44.68
N PRO A 360 21.38 -45.02 44.39
CA PRO A 360 20.45 -46.16 44.35
C PRO A 360 19.63 -46.14 43.04
N GLU A 361 19.65 -47.19 42.23
CA GLU A 361 18.92 -48.46 42.32
C GLU A 361 17.57 -48.46 41.58
N VAL A 362 17.42 -49.52 40.79
CA VAL A 362 16.51 -49.75 39.66
C VAL A 362 15.16 -50.30 40.17
N PRO A 363 14.07 -50.17 39.39
CA PRO A 363 13.49 -51.42 38.89
C PRO A 363 13.12 -51.37 37.39
N PRO A 364 13.19 -52.53 36.69
CA PRO A 364 12.83 -52.66 35.28
C PRO A 364 11.39 -53.15 35.09
N GLN A 365 11.00 -53.19 33.81
CA GLN A 365 9.73 -53.63 33.22
C GLN A 365 9.37 -55.10 33.51
N LEU A 366 8.06 -55.41 33.53
CA LEU A 366 7.46 -56.71 33.21
C LEU A 366 6.04 -56.43 32.66
N GLU A 367 5.77 -56.66 31.38
CA GLU A 367 5.27 -57.92 30.77
C GLU A 367 3.85 -58.32 31.20
N THR A 368 2.99 -58.45 30.18
CA THR A 368 1.62 -58.99 30.19
C THR A 368 1.53 -60.43 30.70
N PRO A 369 0.37 -60.85 31.23
CA PRO A 369 -0.19 -62.14 30.81
C PRO A 369 -1.73 -62.14 30.57
N PRO A 370 -2.30 -63.26 30.08
CA PRO A 370 -3.58 -63.33 29.34
C PRO A 370 -4.78 -63.93 30.12
N GLU A 371 -5.95 -63.91 29.46
CA GLU A 371 -7.01 -64.95 29.36
C GLU A 371 -7.38 -65.85 30.58
N THR A 372 -8.58 -65.85 31.21
CA THR A 372 -9.97 -66.35 30.83
C THR A 372 -10.43 -67.34 31.96
N PRO A 373 -11.66 -67.95 32.06
CA PRO A 373 -13.10 -67.59 31.95
C PRO A 373 -13.91 -67.96 33.26
N PRO A 374 -15.21 -68.36 33.24
CA PRO A 374 -16.45 -67.57 33.09
C PRO A 374 -17.48 -67.85 34.22
N GLN A 375 -18.63 -67.15 34.23
CA GLN A 375 -19.95 -67.65 34.70
C GLN A 375 -20.98 -66.51 34.63
N LEU A 376 -22.25 -66.65 34.23
CA LEU A 376 -22.98 -67.58 33.37
C LEU A 376 -24.30 -66.84 33.07
N GLU A 377 -24.74 -66.82 31.81
CA GLU A 377 -25.97 -66.14 31.35
C GLU A 377 -27.24 -66.86 31.83
N THR A 378 -28.32 -66.11 32.01
CA THR A 378 -29.67 -66.58 31.66
C THR A 378 -30.46 -65.46 30.95
N PRO A 379 -31.12 -65.75 29.80
CA PRO A 379 -31.93 -64.81 29.02
C PRO A 379 -33.46 -64.94 29.33
N PRO A 380 -34.34 -64.09 28.73
CA PRO A 380 -35.62 -63.63 29.27
C PRO A 380 -36.85 -64.45 28.80
N PRO A 381 -38.09 -64.05 29.16
CA PRO A 381 -38.94 -63.45 28.13
C PRO A 381 -39.99 -62.41 28.58
N GLU A 382 -40.21 -61.44 27.68
CA GLU A 382 -41.47 -60.96 27.09
C GLU A 382 -42.79 -60.83 27.89
N ALA A 383 -43.26 -59.57 27.93
CA ALA A 383 -44.62 -59.02 27.78
C ALA A 383 -45.83 -59.62 28.54
N ALA A 384 -46.55 -58.76 29.28
CA ALA A 384 -47.98 -58.39 29.10
C ALA A 384 -48.45 -57.44 30.25
N PRO A 385 -49.71 -56.93 30.30
CA PRO A 385 -50.10 -55.56 29.96
C PRO A 385 -50.75 -54.81 31.17
N PRO A 386 -51.28 -53.56 31.03
CA PRO A 386 -51.47 -52.63 32.14
C PRO A 386 -52.86 -52.73 32.81
N PRO A 387 -53.04 -52.17 34.02
CA PRO A 387 -54.38 -51.83 34.50
C PRO A 387 -54.53 -50.36 34.92
N GLU A 388 -55.46 -49.71 34.21
CA GLU A 388 -56.70 -49.09 34.70
C GLU A 388 -56.72 -47.91 35.70
N VAL A 389 -57.49 -46.90 35.26
CA VAL A 389 -57.80 -45.61 35.86
C VAL A 389 -58.90 -45.73 36.93
N LYS A 390 -58.79 -44.98 38.03
CA LYS A 390 -59.91 -44.69 38.96
C LYS A 390 -60.22 -43.18 39.02
N PRO A 391 -61.49 -42.75 39.11
CA PRO A 391 -61.88 -41.35 38.96
C PRO A 391 -62.24 -40.58 40.26
N ALA A 392 -62.09 -39.25 40.16
CA ALA A 392 -62.79 -38.10 40.78
C ALA A 392 -62.60 -37.80 42.29
N PRO A 393 -62.58 -36.51 42.71
CA PRO A 393 -63.80 -35.70 42.77
C PRO A 393 -63.70 -34.21 42.34
N GLU A 394 -64.87 -33.63 42.05
CA GLU A 394 -65.18 -32.20 41.84
C GLU A 394 -64.99 -31.34 43.10
N VAL A 395 -64.53 -30.09 42.92
CA VAL A 395 -64.60 -29.01 43.94
C VAL A 395 -64.92 -27.67 43.26
N GLU A 396 -65.82 -26.94 43.92
CA GLU A 396 -66.58 -25.71 43.59
C GLU A 396 -65.82 -24.48 43.02
N PRO A 397 -66.53 -23.54 42.36
CA PRO A 397 -65.97 -22.25 41.97
C PRO A 397 -65.94 -21.26 43.16
N ALA A 398 -64.81 -20.57 43.33
CA ALA A 398 -64.62 -19.48 44.29
C ALA A 398 -65.13 -18.12 43.73
N PRO A 399 -65.52 -17.15 44.59
CA PRO A 399 -66.38 -16.03 44.23
C PRO A 399 -65.67 -14.88 43.50
N GLU A 400 -66.45 -14.11 42.74
CA GLU A 400 -66.11 -12.83 42.13
C GLU A 400 -65.71 -11.80 43.20
N VAL A 401 -64.52 -11.21 43.08
CA VAL A 401 -64.05 -10.09 43.91
C VAL A 401 -64.14 -8.81 43.08
N GLU A 402 -64.97 -7.87 43.51
CA GLU A 402 -65.08 -6.51 42.97
C GLU A 402 -63.71 -5.79 42.94
N PRO A 403 -63.47 -4.90 41.96
CA PRO A 403 -62.23 -4.13 41.88
C PRO A 403 -62.20 -3.08 42.99
N ALA A 404 -61.15 -3.13 43.84
CA ALA A 404 -60.87 -2.11 44.83
C ALA A 404 -60.53 -0.75 44.18
N PRO A 405 -60.84 0.40 44.84
CA PRO A 405 -60.66 1.73 44.27
C PRO A 405 -59.17 2.08 44.06
N GLU A 406 -58.88 2.86 43.01
CA GLU A 406 -57.54 3.31 42.63
C GLU A 406 -56.81 3.96 43.82
N ALA A 407 -55.83 3.24 44.37
CA ALA A 407 -54.90 3.78 45.35
C ALA A 407 -54.00 4.84 44.68
N ALA A 408 -53.84 5.99 45.34
CA ALA A 408 -52.93 7.05 44.90
C ALA A 408 -51.53 6.49 44.56
N PRO A 409 -50.90 6.91 43.44
CA PRO A 409 -49.68 6.29 42.92
C PRO A 409 -48.57 6.30 43.97
N GLY A 410 -48.16 5.10 44.38
CA GLY A 410 -47.09 4.91 45.35
C GLY A 410 -45.78 5.50 44.84
N ARG A 411 -44.79 5.70 45.73
CA ARG A 411 -43.44 6.22 45.39
C ARG A 411 -42.76 5.51 44.21
N ARG A 412 -43.18 4.26 43.90
CA ARG A 412 -42.76 3.46 42.73
C ARG A 412 -43.25 4.05 41.39
N ASP A 413 -44.49 4.50 41.31
CA ASP A 413 -45.05 5.13 40.10
C ASP A 413 -44.41 6.49 39.82
N ARG A 414 -44.02 7.22 40.87
CA ARG A 414 -43.37 8.53 40.70
C ARG A 414 -42.00 8.41 40.02
N LEU A 415 -41.18 7.42 40.38
CA LEU A 415 -39.88 7.21 39.73
C LEU A 415 -40.03 6.79 38.26
N ALA A 416 -41.02 5.94 37.95
CA ALA A 416 -41.33 5.53 36.59
C ALA A 416 -41.78 6.71 35.73
N VAL A 417 -42.67 7.54 36.27
CA VAL A 417 -43.18 8.73 35.58
C VAL A 417 -42.05 9.72 35.30
N VAL A 418 -41.16 9.95 36.26
CA VAL A 418 -39.98 10.81 36.05
C VAL A 418 -39.02 10.20 35.02
N ALA A 419 -38.73 8.90 35.09
CA ALA A 419 -37.87 8.22 34.12
C ALA A 419 -38.44 8.31 32.69
N GLY A 420 -39.74 8.05 32.52
CA GLY A 420 -40.39 8.13 31.21
C GLY A 420 -40.44 9.55 30.65
N ALA A 421 -40.70 10.56 31.51
CA ALA A 421 -40.69 11.96 31.09
C ALA A 421 -39.27 12.43 30.69
N LEU A 422 -38.23 12.05 31.44
CA LEU A 422 -36.84 12.37 31.12
C LEU A 422 -36.40 11.76 29.78
N ALA A 423 -36.81 10.53 29.48
CA ALA A 423 -36.48 9.88 28.21
C ALA A 423 -37.12 10.57 27.00
N VAL A 424 -38.36 11.07 27.14
CA VAL A 424 -39.03 11.84 26.09
C VAL A 424 -38.33 13.19 25.89
N VAL A 425 -38.01 13.90 26.97
CA VAL A 425 -37.26 15.16 26.91
C VAL A 425 -35.88 14.97 26.29
N ALA A 426 -35.19 13.87 26.64
CA ALA A 426 -33.90 13.51 26.05
C ALA A 426 -33.99 13.38 24.52
N GLY A 427 -34.98 12.64 24.00
CA GLY A 427 -35.18 12.49 22.55
C GLY A 427 -35.46 13.83 21.85
N VAL A 428 -36.27 14.70 22.47
CA VAL A 428 -36.53 16.05 21.93
C VAL A 428 -35.25 16.90 21.86
N LEU A 429 -34.41 16.85 22.90
CA LEU A 429 -33.15 17.60 22.93
C LEU A 429 -32.12 17.10 21.92
N ILE A 430 -32.06 15.78 21.68
CA ILE A 430 -31.19 15.18 20.66
C ILE A 430 -31.59 15.69 19.26
N VAL A 431 -32.88 15.69 18.93
CA VAL A 431 -33.37 16.24 17.65
C VAL A 431 -33.15 17.74 17.55
N ALA A 432 -33.46 18.49 18.61
CA ALA A 432 -33.29 19.93 18.63
C ALA A 432 -31.81 20.34 18.47
N GLY A 433 -30.89 19.60 19.08
CA GLY A 433 -29.45 19.80 18.90
C GLY A 433 -28.99 19.49 17.47
N ALA A 434 -29.46 18.40 16.88
CA ALA A 434 -29.14 18.05 15.50
C ALA A 434 -29.67 19.08 14.48
N ILE A 435 -30.90 19.57 14.68
CA ILE A 435 -31.48 20.65 13.86
C ILE A 435 -30.69 21.94 14.07
N ALA A 436 -30.37 22.32 15.31
CA ALA A 436 -29.59 23.52 15.59
C ALA A 436 -28.24 23.48 14.87
N ARG A 437 -27.53 22.35 14.96
CA ARG A 437 -26.26 22.11 14.25
C ARG A 437 -26.40 22.20 12.73
N GLN A 438 -27.49 21.72 12.16
CA GLN A 438 -27.75 21.81 10.72
C GLN A 438 -28.05 23.26 10.28
N LEU A 439 -28.73 24.04 11.11
CA LEU A 439 -29.08 25.43 10.81
C LEU A 439 -27.89 26.38 10.92
N THR A 440 -26.94 26.08 11.79
CA THR A 440 -25.74 26.91 12.07
C THR A 440 -24.58 26.59 11.15
N SER A 441 -24.47 25.34 10.69
CA SER A 441 -23.41 24.93 9.76
C SER A 441 -23.59 25.48 8.34
N GLY A 442 -24.75 26.01 7.95
CA GLY A 442 -24.94 26.80 6.70
C GLY A 442 -24.61 26.07 5.37
N VAL A 443 -24.33 24.77 5.43
CA VAL A 443 -23.85 23.93 4.33
C VAL A 443 -24.88 22.84 4.08
N ASN A 444 -25.30 22.65 2.83
CA ASN A 444 -25.85 21.37 2.40
C ASN A 444 -24.69 20.38 2.48
N VAL A 445 -24.58 19.70 3.62
CA VAL A 445 -23.47 18.79 3.85
C VAL A 445 -23.64 17.60 2.91
N SER A 446 -22.81 17.54 1.87
CA SER A 446 -22.37 16.29 1.25
C SER A 446 -21.12 15.85 2.03
N GLY A 447 -21.14 14.62 2.58
CA GLY A 447 -20.04 14.07 3.40
C GLY A 447 -20.47 13.65 4.82
N PRO A 448 -19.53 13.21 5.68
CA PRO A 448 -19.82 12.51 6.96
C PRO A 448 -20.70 13.28 7.97
N ALA A 449 -20.82 14.59 7.86
CA ALA A 449 -21.74 15.38 8.69
C ALA A 449 -23.20 15.39 8.18
N ALA A 450 -23.47 14.86 6.98
CA ALA A 450 -24.81 14.71 6.37
C ALA A 450 -25.64 13.59 7.01
N ASP A 451 -24.98 12.59 7.58
CA ASP A 451 -25.61 11.39 8.15
C ASP A 451 -25.93 11.55 9.65
N HIS A 452 -25.34 12.54 10.30
CA HIS A 452 -25.58 12.87 11.72
C HIS A 452 -27.07 13.10 12.07
N PRO A 453 -27.88 13.81 11.25
CA PRO A 453 -29.32 13.96 11.50
C PRO A 453 -30.07 12.63 11.51
N ARG A 454 -29.60 11.62 10.76
CA ARG A 454 -30.24 10.29 10.67
C ARG A 454 -30.02 9.50 11.95
N TYR A 455 -28.79 9.52 12.49
CA TYR A 455 -28.49 8.95 13.80
C TYR A 455 -29.31 9.62 14.91
N ALA A 456 -29.30 10.96 14.95
CA ALA A 456 -30.02 11.73 15.95
C ALA A 456 -31.52 11.43 15.92
N ALA A 457 -32.12 11.36 14.73
CA ALA A 457 -33.52 10.98 14.54
C ALA A 457 -33.81 9.54 15.02
N GLY A 458 -32.94 8.59 14.70
CA GLY A 458 -33.08 7.18 15.10
C GLY A 458 -33.04 6.98 16.62
N ILE A 459 -32.02 7.53 17.29
CA ILE A 459 -31.88 7.45 18.75
C ILE A 459 -33.01 8.21 19.46
N ALA A 460 -33.37 9.39 18.98
CA ALA A 460 -34.44 10.18 19.57
C ALA A 460 -35.80 9.48 19.48
N LEU A 461 -36.13 8.89 18.33
CA LEU A 461 -37.37 8.14 18.17
C LEU A 461 -37.41 6.95 19.13
N ALA A 462 -36.31 6.19 19.23
CA ALA A 462 -36.20 5.06 20.14
C ALA A 462 -36.35 5.49 21.61
N ALA A 463 -35.74 6.62 22.00
CA ALA A 463 -35.83 7.18 23.35
C ALA A 463 -37.25 7.64 23.70
N ILE A 464 -37.94 8.32 22.77
CA ILE A 464 -39.34 8.76 22.95
C ILE A 464 -40.27 7.54 23.10
N VAL A 465 -40.12 6.54 22.24
CA VAL A 465 -40.94 5.31 22.29
C VAL A 465 -40.71 4.56 23.61
N ALA A 466 -39.45 4.41 24.04
CA ALA A 466 -39.13 3.80 25.33
C ALA A 466 -39.71 4.59 26.50
N GLY A 467 -39.60 5.93 26.48
CA GLY A 467 -40.17 6.82 27.49
C GLY A 467 -41.68 6.70 27.61
N LEU A 468 -42.40 6.72 26.48
CA LEU A 468 -43.86 6.48 26.44
C LEU A 468 -44.22 5.08 26.94
N GLY A 469 -43.39 4.08 26.66
CA GLY A 469 -43.51 2.72 27.19
C GLY A 469 -43.39 2.65 28.72
N VAL A 470 -42.54 3.48 29.33
CA VAL A 470 -42.45 3.59 30.81
C VAL A 470 -43.66 4.33 31.38
N LEU A 471 -44.19 5.33 30.66
CA LEU A 471 -45.34 6.12 31.10
C LEU A 471 -46.66 5.35 31.05
N ARG A 472 -46.81 4.36 30.17
CA ARG A 472 -48.03 3.54 30.05
C ARG A 472 -48.13 2.49 31.17
N PRO A 473 -49.23 2.45 31.96
CA PRO A 473 -49.39 1.51 33.07
C PRO A 473 -49.20 0.03 32.69
N ALA A 474 -49.66 -0.36 31.49
CA ALA A 474 -49.58 -1.73 31.00
C ALA A 474 -48.13 -2.22 30.73
N THR A 475 -47.21 -1.31 30.41
CA THR A 475 -45.82 -1.61 30.03
C THR A 475 -44.79 -1.13 31.05
N ARG A 476 -45.20 -0.22 31.95
CA ARG A 476 -44.42 0.35 33.05
C ARG A 476 -43.65 -0.64 33.94
N PRO A 477 -44.18 -1.83 34.31
CA PRO A 477 -43.47 -2.67 35.27
C PRO A 477 -42.22 -3.37 34.70
N LEU A 478 -42.18 -3.67 33.40
CA LEU A 478 -41.10 -4.50 32.81
C LEU A 478 -40.69 -4.05 31.41
N VAL A 479 -41.65 -3.85 30.51
CA VAL A 479 -41.37 -3.63 29.08
C VAL A 479 -40.81 -2.24 28.81
N GLY A 480 -41.42 -1.20 29.37
CA GLY A 480 -40.93 0.18 29.26
C GLY A 480 -39.49 0.32 29.78
N PRO A 481 -39.23 -0.08 31.04
CA PRO A 481 -37.88 -0.06 31.60
C PRO A 481 -36.85 -0.88 30.81
N GLY A 482 -37.23 -2.04 30.28
CA GLY A 482 -36.36 -2.86 29.42
C GLY A 482 -35.97 -2.13 28.14
N LEU A 483 -36.94 -1.60 27.40
CA LEU A 483 -36.69 -0.81 26.18
C LEU A 483 -35.76 0.36 26.46
N LEU A 484 -36.01 1.09 27.55
CA LEU A 484 -35.23 2.28 27.91
C LEU A 484 -33.76 1.94 28.23
N LEU A 485 -33.52 0.87 28.99
CA LEU A 485 -32.16 0.39 29.27
C LEU A 485 -31.43 -0.04 28.00
N GLY A 486 -32.13 -0.69 27.05
CA GLY A 486 -31.55 -1.11 25.79
C GLY A 486 -31.15 0.07 24.89
N VAL A 487 -32.06 1.03 24.70
CA VAL A 487 -31.80 2.23 23.87
C VAL A 487 -30.66 3.07 24.45
N THR A 488 -30.63 3.23 25.78
CA THR A 488 -29.60 4.01 26.46
C THR A 488 -28.22 3.38 26.30
N ALA A 489 -28.14 2.05 26.34
CA ALA A 489 -26.87 1.37 26.22
C ALA A 489 -26.30 1.44 24.79
N ALA A 490 -27.16 1.52 23.76
CA ALA A 490 -26.75 1.88 22.40
C ALA A 490 -26.38 3.37 22.26
N SER A 491 -27.10 4.26 22.96
CA SER A 491 -26.85 5.71 22.96
C SER A 491 -25.53 6.11 23.65
N TRP A 492 -24.85 5.19 24.34
CA TRP A 492 -23.53 5.43 24.94
C TRP A 492 -22.48 5.91 23.93
N TRP A 493 -22.61 5.50 22.65
CA TRP A 493 -21.79 6.02 21.57
C TRP A 493 -21.87 7.55 21.47
N GLY A 494 -23.09 8.11 21.39
CA GLY A 494 -23.29 9.55 21.28
C GLY A 494 -22.80 10.28 22.52
N LEU A 495 -22.99 9.71 23.71
CA LEU A 495 -22.44 10.27 24.94
C LEU A 495 -20.91 10.40 24.90
N VAL A 496 -20.20 9.36 24.49
CA VAL A 496 -18.72 9.37 24.41
C VAL A 496 -18.25 10.32 23.31
N PHE A 497 -18.86 10.25 22.13
CA PHE A 497 -18.54 11.11 20.99
C PHE A 497 -18.67 12.60 21.36
N PHE A 498 -19.81 13.02 21.88
CA PHE A 498 -20.05 14.42 22.23
C PHE A 498 -19.24 14.90 23.44
N THR A 499 -18.87 14.00 24.34
CA THR A 499 -17.93 14.33 25.42
C THR A 499 -16.53 14.57 24.87
N GLY A 500 -16.08 13.75 23.91
CA GLY A 500 -14.81 13.93 23.20
C GLY A 500 -14.74 15.25 22.43
N GLU A 501 -15.80 15.58 21.69
CA GLU A 501 -15.95 16.86 20.99
C GLU A 501 -15.89 18.05 21.96
N LEU A 502 -16.57 17.98 23.11
CA LEU A 502 -16.52 19.03 24.12
C LEU A 502 -15.12 19.22 24.73
N ILE A 503 -14.38 18.12 24.95
CA ILE A 503 -12.99 18.18 25.42
C ILE A 503 -12.10 18.80 24.35
N ARG A 504 -12.28 18.42 23.08
CA ARG A 504 -11.55 19.00 21.96
C ARG A 504 -11.81 20.50 21.84
N ASP A 505 -13.07 20.93 21.90
CA ASP A 505 -13.45 22.35 21.85
C ASP A 505 -12.86 23.14 23.04
N ALA A 506 -12.76 22.51 24.22
CA ALA A 506 -12.12 23.12 25.40
C ALA A 506 -10.59 23.25 25.26
N LEU A 507 -9.94 22.33 24.54
CA LEU A 507 -8.51 22.37 24.25
C LEU A 507 -8.17 23.37 23.14
N LEU A 508 -9.06 23.54 22.15
CA LEU A 508 -8.87 24.40 20.99
C LEU A 508 -9.39 25.84 21.18
N GLY A 509 -10.08 26.12 22.28
CA GLY A 509 -10.53 27.48 22.63
C GLY A 509 -11.73 28.01 21.83
N ASP A 510 -12.42 27.16 21.06
CA ASP A 510 -13.59 27.53 20.27
C ASP A 510 -14.87 26.83 20.79
N PRO A 511 -15.64 27.48 21.69
CA PRO A 511 -16.78 26.84 22.33
C PRO A 511 -18.01 26.86 21.42
N ARG A 512 -18.15 25.84 20.56
CA ARG A 512 -19.39 25.62 19.79
C ARG A 512 -20.56 25.34 20.75
N ARG A 513 -21.51 26.27 20.84
CA ARG A 513 -22.63 26.20 21.80
C ARG A 513 -23.66 25.11 21.47
N GLU A 514 -23.68 24.65 20.23
CA GLU A 514 -24.72 23.77 19.66
C GLU A 514 -24.56 22.30 20.09
N LEU A 515 -23.33 21.85 20.37
CA LEU A 515 -23.02 20.48 20.81
C LEU A 515 -23.58 20.16 22.21
N ARG A 516 -23.95 21.19 22.99
CA ARG A 516 -24.43 21.04 24.37
C ARG A 516 -25.82 20.42 24.45
N LEU A 517 -26.71 20.68 23.49
CA LEU A 517 -28.08 20.16 23.53
C LEU A 517 -28.12 18.65 23.29
N GLU A 518 -27.35 18.14 22.33
CA GLU A 518 -27.26 16.70 22.09
C GLU A 518 -26.58 15.98 23.26
N LEU A 519 -25.49 16.53 23.79
CA LEU A 519 -24.82 15.98 24.98
C LEU A 519 -25.76 15.93 26.19
N ILE A 520 -26.50 17.01 26.46
CA ILE A 520 -27.52 17.04 27.53
C ILE A 520 -28.60 16.00 27.26
N GLY A 521 -29.05 15.84 26.02
CA GLY A 521 -30.01 14.81 25.63
C GLY A 521 -29.52 13.39 25.99
N HIS A 522 -28.28 13.07 25.64
CA HIS A 522 -27.66 11.78 25.97
C HIS A 522 -27.51 11.57 27.48
N LEU A 523 -27.10 12.60 28.23
CA LEU A 523 -27.00 12.56 29.70
C LEU A 523 -28.37 12.35 30.37
N LEU A 524 -29.42 13.01 29.87
CA LEU A 524 -30.79 12.82 30.38
C LEU A 524 -31.31 11.42 30.07
N LEU A 525 -30.96 10.85 28.92
CA LEU A 525 -31.31 9.48 28.58
C LEU A 525 -30.63 8.48 29.53
N THR A 526 -29.34 8.70 29.85
CA THR A 526 -28.62 7.92 30.88
C THR A 526 -29.28 8.04 32.25
N ALA A 527 -29.65 9.26 32.67
CA ALA A 527 -30.34 9.48 33.94
C ALA A 527 -31.70 8.77 33.99
N ALA A 528 -32.48 8.81 32.90
CA ALA A 528 -33.75 8.11 32.76
C ALA A 528 -33.58 6.59 32.93
N ALA A 529 -32.56 6.01 32.31
CA ALA A 529 -32.25 4.59 32.42
C ALA A 529 -31.84 4.16 33.84
N VAL A 530 -31.05 4.98 34.53
CA VAL A 530 -30.67 4.74 35.94
C VAL A 530 -31.92 4.71 36.83
N LEU A 531 -32.84 5.65 36.66
CA LEU A 531 -34.10 5.69 37.43
C LEU A 531 -34.98 4.47 37.15
N ALA A 532 -35.08 4.05 35.88
CA ALA A 532 -35.79 2.83 35.50
C ALA A 532 -35.13 1.56 36.06
N GLY A 533 -33.79 1.50 36.08
CA GLY A 533 -33.03 0.42 36.70
C GLY A 533 -33.21 0.34 38.23
N LEU A 534 -33.21 1.48 38.93
CA LEU A 534 -33.48 1.56 40.37
C LEU A 534 -34.91 1.13 40.72
N GLN A 535 -35.87 1.38 39.83
CA GLN A 535 -37.23 0.85 39.95
C GLN A 535 -37.24 -0.68 39.82
N LEU A 536 -36.58 -1.24 38.81
CA LEU A 536 -36.49 -2.69 38.57
C LEU A 536 -35.77 -3.44 39.69
N ARG A 537 -34.69 -2.88 40.26
CA ARG A 537 -33.95 -3.50 41.39
C ARG A 537 -34.83 -3.73 42.62
N ARG A 538 -35.91 -2.98 42.75
CA ARG A 538 -36.86 -3.08 43.88
C ARG A 538 -38.08 -3.94 43.56
N ASP A 539 -38.18 -4.47 42.34
CA ASP A 539 -39.23 -5.38 41.91
C ASP A 539 -38.78 -6.84 42.07
N ARG A 540 -39.54 -7.63 42.83
CA ARG A 540 -39.24 -9.06 43.09
C ARG A 540 -39.44 -9.94 41.85
N ALA A 541 -40.07 -9.41 40.80
CA ALA A 541 -40.27 -10.09 39.52
C ALA A 541 -38.96 -10.21 38.72
N VAL A 542 -38.05 -9.23 38.84
CA VAL A 542 -36.78 -9.21 38.11
C VAL A 542 -35.70 -9.91 38.94
N ARG A 543 -35.34 -11.14 38.56
CA ARG A 543 -34.23 -11.89 39.16
C ARG A 543 -33.25 -12.30 38.09
N LEU A 544 -31.97 -12.02 38.30
CA LEU A 544 -30.91 -12.65 37.52
C LEU A 544 -30.85 -14.13 37.94
N ARG A 545 -31.26 -15.04 37.06
CA ARG A 545 -31.19 -16.49 37.27
C ARG A 545 -30.33 -17.09 36.17
N LEU A 546 -29.21 -17.69 36.56
CA LEU A 546 -28.39 -18.58 35.72
C LEU A 546 -29.16 -19.90 35.48
N MET A 547 -30.21 -19.90 34.65
CA MET A 547 -30.87 -21.14 34.24
C MET A 547 -31.36 -21.03 32.79
N LEU A 548 -31.04 -22.02 31.96
CA LEU A 548 -31.64 -22.15 30.63
C LEU A 548 -33.17 -22.31 30.76
N PRO A 549 -33.96 -21.51 30.02
CA PRO A 549 -35.41 -21.62 30.08
C PRO A 549 -35.87 -22.99 29.57
N HIS A 550 -36.75 -23.67 30.31
CA HIS A 550 -37.18 -25.05 29.99
C HIS A 550 -38.18 -25.09 28.80
N ASP A 551 -38.89 -23.98 28.56
CA ASP A 551 -39.86 -23.85 27.47
C ASP A 551 -39.15 -23.73 26.10
N ARG A 552 -39.63 -24.50 25.11
CA ARG A 552 -39.14 -24.46 23.72
C ARG A 552 -39.30 -23.07 23.10
N ALA A 553 -40.40 -22.36 23.38
CA ALA A 553 -40.63 -21.02 22.87
C ALA A 553 -39.60 -20.01 23.42
N ALA A 554 -39.25 -20.14 24.69
CA ALA A 554 -38.25 -19.32 25.35
C ALA A 554 -36.83 -19.60 24.83
N ARG A 555 -36.50 -20.88 24.53
CA ARG A 555 -35.22 -21.26 23.92
C ARG A 555 -35.04 -20.74 22.50
N VAL A 556 -36.07 -20.81 21.67
CA VAL A 556 -36.03 -20.27 20.30
C VAL A 556 -35.91 -18.73 20.33
N THR A 557 -36.62 -18.09 21.25
CA THR A 557 -36.54 -16.64 21.42
C THR A 557 -35.14 -16.20 21.87
N LEU A 558 -34.55 -16.92 22.83
CA LEU A 558 -33.17 -16.70 23.28
C LEU A 558 -32.17 -16.91 22.13
N LEU A 559 -32.36 -17.92 21.29
CA LEU A 559 -31.53 -18.16 20.12
C LEU A 559 -31.58 -17.00 19.11
N LEU A 560 -32.77 -16.49 18.79
CA LEU A 560 -32.93 -15.33 17.89
C LEU A 560 -32.26 -14.07 18.43
N CYS A 561 -32.34 -13.86 19.75
CA CYS A 561 -31.68 -12.78 20.45
C CYS A 561 -30.14 -12.86 20.37
N VAL A 562 -29.58 -14.07 20.53
CA VAL A 562 -28.15 -14.33 20.38
C VAL A 562 -27.71 -14.12 18.93
N LEU A 563 -28.50 -14.56 17.94
CA LEU A 563 -28.18 -14.36 16.53
C LEU A 563 -28.16 -12.87 16.14
N ALA A 564 -29.15 -12.09 16.59
CA ALA A 564 -29.19 -10.64 16.35
C ALA A 564 -27.99 -9.91 16.98
N THR A 565 -27.57 -10.36 18.16
CA THR A 565 -26.37 -9.87 18.85
C THR A 565 -25.10 -10.14 18.05
N VAL A 566 -24.90 -11.39 17.64
CA VAL A 566 -23.70 -11.81 16.90
C VAL A 566 -23.62 -11.06 15.58
N GLY A 567 -24.76 -10.85 14.89
CA GLY A 567 -24.83 -9.99 13.71
C GLY A 567 -24.37 -8.56 13.99
N GLY A 568 -24.86 -7.93 15.07
CA GLY A 568 -24.44 -6.58 15.46
C GLY A 568 -22.95 -6.49 15.83
N ALA A 569 -22.40 -7.50 16.51
CA ALA A 569 -20.98 -7.55 16.87
C ALA A 569 -20.07 -7.77 15.66
N LEU A 570 -20.49 -8.61 14.70
CA LEU A 570 -19.77 -8.82 13.44
C LEU A 570 -19.70 -7.54 12.61
N VAL A 571 -20.82 -6.82 12.47
CA VAL A 571 -20.84 -5.53 11.79
C VAL A 571 -19.87 -4.56 12.47
N LEU A 572 -19.89 -4.46 13.81
CA LEU A 572 -18.96 -3.58 14.53
C LEU A 572 -17.48 -4.02 14.39
N GLY A 573 -17.21 -5.32 14.31
CA GLY A 573 -15.87 -5.86 14.12
C GLY A 573 -15.29 -5.57 12.73
N VAL A 574 -16.11 -5.68 11.68
CA VAL A 574 -15.74 -5.28 10.32
C VAL A 574 -15.42 -3.78 10.28
N GLN A 575 -16.23 -2.96 10.95
CA GLN A 575 -15.99 -1.52 11.06
C GLN A 575 -14.69 -1.18 11.81
N LEU A 576 -14.36 -1.94 12.85
CA LEU A 576 -13.09 -1.78 13.59
C LEU A 576 -11.89 -2.12 12.70
N TYR A 577 -12.02 -3.17 11.88
CA TYR A 577 -10.99 -3.59 10.95
C TYR A 577 -10.73 -2.51 9.88
N GLU A 578 -11.78 -1.93 9.29
CA GLU A 578 -11.66 -0.83 8.33
C GLU A 578 -10.96 0.41 8.92
N LEU A 579 -11.31 0.80 10.15
CA LEU A 579 -10.67 1.90 10.87
C LEU A 579 -9.18 1.64 11.17
N VAL A 580 -8.82 0.39 11.50
CA VAL A 580 -7.42 -0.01 11.69
C VAL A 580 -6.65 0.02 10.37
N GLN A 581 -7.27 -0.39 9.26
CA GLN A 581 -6.64 -0.34 7.94
C GLN A 581 -6.41 1.10 7.45
N LEU A 582 -7.31 2.03 7.75
CA LEU A 582 -7.14 3.45 7.46
C LEU A 582 -5.92 4.05 8.21
N ARG A 583 -5.64 3.62 9.45
CA ARG A 583 -4.45 4.03 10.21
C ARG A 583 -3.14 3.61 9.53
N GLU A 584 -3.07 2.40 8.99
CA GLU A 584 -1.87 1.93 8.28
C GLU A 584 -1.69 2.59 6.91
N THR A 585 -2.79 3.10 6.34
CA THR A 585 -2.80 3.71 5.01
C THR A 585 -2.45 5.21 5.04
N TYR A 586 -2.63 5.95 6.14
CA TYR A 586 -2.43 7.40 6.23
C TYR A 586 -1.64 7.85 7.48
N PRO A 587 -0.29 7.99 7.41
CA PRO A 587 0.58 8.42 8.50
C PRO A 587 0.53 9.94 8.76
N GLY A 588 -0.68 10.50 8.79
CA GLY A 588 -1.00 11.90 9.17
C GLY A 588 -2.39 12.05 9.79
N PHE A 589 -3.15 10.95 9.89
CA PHE A 589 -4.45 10.90 10.57
C PHE A 589 -4.21 10.89 12.09
N GLY A 590 -4.03 12.08 12.68
CA GLY A 590 -3.66 12.28 14.08
C GLY A 590 -4.60 11.62 15.10
N ASP A 591 -3.99 11.04 16.14
CA ASP A 591 -4.53 10.60 17.43
C ASP A 591 -5.86 9.81 17.45
N LEU A 592 -5.92 8.74 16.66
CA LEU A 592 -7.01 7.75 16.69
C LEU A 592 -7.21 7.05 18.05
N ALA A 593 -6.33 7.22 19.05
CA ALA A 593 -6.58 6.71 20.41
C ALA A 593 -7.87 7.30 21.01
N THR A 594 -8.24 8.52 20.62
CA THR A 594 -9.48 9.18 21.04
C THR A 594 -10.72 8.63 20.32
N HIS A 595 -10.56 8.09 19.11
CA HIS A 595 -11.67 7.65 18.24
C HIS A 595 -11.83 6.13 18.16
N THR A 596 -10.84 5.29 18.50
CA THR A 596 -10.93 3.81 18.45
C THR A 596 -11.49 3.18 19.72
N TRP A 597 -11.13 3.71 20.89
CA TRP A 597 -11.63 3.25 22.19
C TRP A 597 -13.17 3.23 22.29
N PRO A 598 -13.94 4.20 21.76
CA PRO A 598 -15.40 4.17 21.78
C PRO A 598 -15.98 2.97 21.00
N TYR A 599 -15.36 2.57 19.89
CA TYR A 599 -15.80 1.37 19.14
C TYR A 599 -15.49 0.09 19.89
N ALA A 600 -14.31 0.00 20.52
CA ALA A 600 -13.96 -1.14 21.37
C ALA A 600 -14.95 -1.28 22.56
N ILE A 601 -15.33 -0.17 23.19
CA ILE A 601 -16.40 -0.16 24.20
C ILE A 601 -17.74 -0.58 23.61
N GLY A 602 -18.09 -0.09 22.41
CA GLY A 602 -19.29 -0.49 21.69
C GLY A 602 -19.37 -2.00 21.46
N VAL A 603 -18.26 -2.64 21.04
CA VAL A 603 -18.17 -4.11 20.89
C VAL A 603 -18.39 -4.79 22.25
N VAL A 604 -17.70 -4.32 23.29
CA VAL A 604 -17.78 -4.92 24.63
C VAL A 604 -19.21 -4.80 25.19
N LEU A 605 -19.86 -3.63 25.05
CA LEU A 605 -21.25 -3.42 25.48
C LEU A 605 -22.23 -4.26 24.63
N ALA A 606 -21.98 -4.41 23.32
CA ALA A 606 -22.75 -5.27 22.43
C ALA A 606 -22.70 -6.75 22.80
N LEU A 607 -21.58 -7.21 23.36
CA LEU A 607 -21.42 -8.59 23.82
C LEU A 607 -21.95 -8.81 25.25
N LEU A 608 -21.94 -7.79 26.10
CA LEU A 608 -22.37 -7.89 27.51
C LEU A 608 -23.89 -7.82 27.71
N LEU A 609 -24.61 -6.96 26.99
CA LEU A 609 -26.07 -6.83 27.15
C LEU A 609 -26.89 -8.11 26.85
N PRO A 610 -26.55 -8.90 25.82
CA PRO A 610 -27.17 -10.19 25.53
C PRO A 610 -26.89 -11.24 26.59
N LEU A 611 -25.70 -11.21 27.19
CA LEU A 611 -25.39 -12.02 28.37
C LEU A 611 -26.31 -11.63 29.54
N VAL A 612 -26.49 -10.32 29.79
CA VAL A 612 -27.43 -9.84 30.81
C VAL A 612 -28.87 -10.22 30.50
N ALA A 613 -29.31 -10.13 29.24
CA ALA A 613 -30.65 -10.51 28.81
C ALA A 613 -30.88 -12.04 28.94
N ALA A 614 -29.89 -12.86 28.59
CA ALA A 614 -29.95 -14.31 28.75
C ALA A 614 -30.08 -14.75 30.22
N LEU A 615 -29.56 -13.94 31.14
CA LEU A 615 -29.57 -14.20 32.57
C LEU A 615 -30.75 -13.53 33.30
N ALA A 616 -31.51 -12.64 32.64
CA ALA A 616 -32.60 -11.89 33.27
C ALA A 616 -33.96 -12.63 33.18
N ALA A 617 -34.56 -12.92 34.33
CA ALA A 617 -35.97 -13.29 34.43
C ALA A 617 -36.77 -12.07 34.93
N PRO A 618 -37.95 -11.76 34.36
CA PRO A 618 -38.73 -12.56 33.42
C PRO A 618 -38.34 -12.31 31.95
N ILE A 619 -38.59 -13.29 31.06
CA ILE A 619 -38.26 -13.24 29.61
C ILE A 619 -38.81 -11.98 28.90
N ARG A 620 -39.95 -11.45 29.36
CA ARG A 620 -40.53 -10.20 28.82
C ARG A 620 -39.60 -9.00 28.98
N PHE A 621 -38.86 -8.94 30.08
CA PHE A 621 -37.86 -7.89 30.32
C PHE A 621 -36.62 -8.08 29.44
N ALA A 622 -36.11 -9.30 29.33
CA ALA A 622 -34.98 -9.64 28.46
C ALA A 622 -35.26 -9.29 26.99
N LEU A 623 -36.45 -9.61 26.50
CA LEU A 623 -36.90 -9.25 25.16
C LEU A 623 -36.98 -7.75 24.93
N ALA A 624 -37.54 -7.00 25.89
CA ALA A 624 -37.64 -5.56 25.79
C ALA A 624 -36.26 -4.89 25.81
N LEU A 625 -35.35 -5.38 26.66
CA LEU A 625 -33.96 -4.93 26.75
C LEU A 625 -33.23 -5.08 25.41
N LEU A 626 -33.32 -6.24 24.79
CA LEU A 626 -32.68 -6.50 23.49
C LEU A 626 -33.34 -5.74 22.35
N THR A 627 -34.66 -5.56 22.40
CA THR A 627 -35.38 -4.76 21.40
C THR A 627 -34.92 -3.30 21.42
N GLY A 628 -34.74 -2.72 22.61
CA GLY A 628 -34.20 -1.37 22.76
C GLY A 628 -32.76 -1.27 22.25
N TRP A 629 -31.94 -2.29 22.50
CA TRP A 629 -30.55 -2.35 22.03
C TRP A 629 -30.45 -2.41 20.50
N VAL A 630 -31.21 -3.30 19.86
CA VAL A 630 -31.22 -3.43 18.39
C VAL A 630 -31.72 -2.14 17.73
N ALA A 631 -32.75 -1.50 18.30
CA ALA A 631 -33.26 -0.24 17.78
C ALA A 631 -32.21 0.89 17.84
N GLY A 632 -31.44 0.98 18.93
CA GLY A 632 -30.38 1.98 19.04
C GLY A 632 -29.13 1.63 18.22
N GLY A 633 -28.77 0.35 18.12
CA GLY A 633 -27.66 -0.12 17.27
C GLY A 633 -27.92 0.14 15.78
N TRP A 634 -29.17 -0.01 15.33
CA TRP A 634 -29.58 0.34 13.97
C TRP A 634 -29.33 1.82 13.63
N ALA A 635 -29.62 2.73 14.56
CA ALA A 635 -29.37 4.16 14.36
C ALA A 635 -27.88 4.47 14.14
N ILE A 636 -26.97 3.69 14.74
CA ILE A 636 -25.52 3.80 14.56
C ILE A 636 -25.09 3.23 13.20
N SER A 637 -25.69 2.13 12.75
CA SER A 637 -25.36 1.53 11.45
C SER A 637 -25.77 2.41 10.27
N LEU A 638 -26.84 3.22 10.41
CA LEU A 638 -27.27 4.18 9.39
C LEU A 638 -26.24 5.29 9.12
N THR A 639 -25.32 5.58 10.05
CA THR A 639 -24.28 6.60 9.88
C THR A 639 -22.99 6.08 9.25
N THR A 640 -22.74 4.78 9.27
CA THR A 640 -21.49 4.19 8.77
C THR A 640 -21.63 3.51 7.41
N GLY A 641 -22.83 3.07 7.00
CA GLY A 641 -23.04 2.43 5.69
C GLY A 641 -22.81 3.34 4.47
N THR A 642 -22.90 4.65 4.67
CA THR A 642 -22.70 5.68 3.63
C THR A 642 -21.23 6.07 3.43
N TRP A 643 -20.34 5.68 4.35
CA TRP A 643 -18.91 5.96 4.27
C TRP A 643 -18.20 5.26 3.10
N VAL A 644 -18.86 4.29 2.45
CA VAL A 644 -18.20 3.36 1.50
C VAL A 644 -18.61 3.53 0.03
N ARG A 645 -19.60 4.36 -0.38
CA ARG A 645 -19.94 4.47 -1.82
C ARG A 645 -20.49 5.81 -2.33
N GLY A 646 -19.89 6.29 -3.42
CA GLY A 646 -20.42 7.32 -4.32
C GLY A 646 -21.31 6.76 -5.44
N ARG A 647 -22.43 6.09 -5.13
CA ARG A 647 -23.50 5.80 -6.11
C ARG A 647 -24.90 6.07 -5.52
N PRO A 648 -25.93 6.34 -6.33
CA PRO A 648 -27.22 6.80 -5.85
C PRO A 648 -28.10 5.67 -5.28
N ASP A 649 -28.56 5.89 -4.04
CA ASP A 649 -29.87 5.52 -3.45
C ASP A 649 -30.28 4.03 -3.24
N PRO A 650 -29.46 3.18 -2.56
CA PRO A 650 -29.95 1.98 -1.84
C PRO A 650 -30.67 2.32 -0.51
N ASP A 651 -30.47 3.53 0.01
CA ASP A 651 -30.76 3.96 1.39
C ASP A 651 -32.25 3.96 1.74
N ARG A 652 -33.11 4.34 0.79
CA ARG A 652 -34.57 4.42 1.01
C ARG A 652 -35.20 3.05 1.24
N THR A 653 -34.77 2.04 0.49
CA THR A 653 -35.34 0.69 0.55
C THR A 653 -35.04 0.03 1.90
N TRP A 654 -33.81 0.18 2.39
CA TRP A 654 -33.41 -0.41 3.67
C TRP A 654 -34.02 0.31 4.87
N ALA A 655 -34.05 1.65 4.90
CA ALA A 655 -34.72 2.39 5.97
C ALA A 655 -36.21 1.99 6.12
N ILE A 656 -36.90 1.73 5.01
CA ILE A 656 -38.30 1.28 5.00
C ILE A 656 -38.43 -0.16 5.52
N VAL A 657 -37.58 -1.09 5.07
CA VAL A 657 -37.61 -2.51 5.50
C VAL A 657 -37.31 -2.65 6.99
N PHE A 658 -36.32 -1.90 7.50
CA PHE A 658 -35.94 -1.91 8.91
C PHE A 658 -36.94 -1.17 9.81
N GLY A 659 -37.49 -0.04 9.36
CA GLY A 659 -38.58 0.65 10.05
C GLY A 659 -39.82 -0.25 10.20
N ALA A 660 -40.14 -1.03 9.16
CA ALA A 660 -41.20 -2.04 9.22
C ALA A 660 -40.87 -3.16 10.23
N ALA A 661 -39.64 -3.67 10.23
CA ALA A 661 -39.19 -4.68 11.21
C ALA A 661 -39.28 -4.19 12.67
N LEU A 662 -38.90 -2.94 12.95
CA LEU A 662 -38.99 -2.33 14.27
C LEU A 662 -40.46 -2.23 14.74
N LEU A 663 -41.37 -1.84 13.84
CA LEU A 663 -42.80 -1.75 14.11
C LEU A 663 -43.38 -3.13 14.47
N VAL A 664 -42.93 -4.17 13.78
CA VAL A 664 -43.33 -5.56 14.04
C VAL A 664 -42.84 -6.05 15.40
N LEU A 665 -41.59 -5.75 15.77
CA LEU A 665 -41.03 -6.12 17.08
C LEU A 665 -41.72 -5.39 18.23
N LEU A 666 -42.07 -4.12 18.05
CA LEU A 666 -42.83 -3.34 19.03
C LEU A 666 -44.25 -3.88 19.21
N VAL A 667 -44.94 -4.21 18.12
CA VAL A 667 -46.28 -4.85 18.18
C VAL A 667 -46.21 -6.21 18.86
N ALA A 668 -45.15 -7.00 18.60
CA ALA A 668 -44.92 -8.28 19.27
C ALA A 668 -44.67 -8.11 20.78
N ALA A 669 -43.84 -7.14 21.17
CA ALA A 669 -43.55 -6.83 22.57
C ALA A 669 -44.81 -6.34 23.32
N GLU A 670 -45.61 -5.48 22.68
CA GLU A 670 -46.88 -5.00 23.23
C GLU A 670 -47.93 -6.12 23.35
N SER A 671 -48.01 -7.01 22.36
CA SER A 671 -48.87 -8.20 22.39
C SER A 671 -48.51 -9.15 23.54
N LEU A 672 -47.22 -9.33 23.81
CA LEU A 672 -46.74 -10.09 24.97
C LEU A 672 -47.02 -9.38 26.30
N ALA A 673 -46.98 -8.04 26.33
CA ALA A 673 -47.24 -7.24 27.52
C ALA A 673 -48.69 -7.34 28.01
N ARG A 674 -49.66 -7.42 27.08
CA ARG A 674 -51.10 -7.48 27.38
C ARG A 674 -51.60 -8.82 27.94
N ARG A 675 -50.76 -9.86 28.04
CA ARG A 675 -51.16 -11.18 28.56
C ARG A 675 -51.00 -11.31 30.07
N PRO A 676 -52.00 -11.84 30.81
CA PRO A 676 -51.93 -12.01 32.26
C PRO A 676 -50.79 -12.95 32.68
N ALA A 677 -50.15 -12.66 33.81
CA ALA A 677 -49.04 -13.44 34.35
C ALA A 677 -49.48 -14.90 34.62
N GLY A 678 -48.70 -15.88 34.13
CA GLY A 678 -48.98 -17.31 34.33
C GLY A 678 -49.61 -18.04 33.14
N THR A 679 -50.00 -17.34 32.07
CA THR A 679 -50.44 -18.02 30.83
C THR A 679 -49.22 -18.50 30.01
N PRO A 680 -49.12 -19.81 29.68
CA PRO A 680 -48.02 -20.34 28.88
C PRO A 680 -48.00 -19.68 27.49
N VAL A 681 -46.81 -19.27 27.05
CA VAL A 681 -46.61 -18.57 25.78
C VAL A 681 -46.74 -19.56 24.63
N ARG A 682 -47.95 -19.83 24.17
CA ARG A 682 -48.14 -20.34 22.80
C ARG A 682 -47.90 -19.17 21.85
N LEU A 683 -46.66 -19.01 21.40
CA LEU A 683 -46.35 -18.20 20.22
C LEU A 683 -47.18 -18.77 19.07
N THR A 684 -48.12 -18.00 18.53
CA THR A 684 -48.82 -18.41 17.32
C THR A 684 -47.78 -18.55 16.21
N ARG A 685 -47.86 -19.63 15.41
CA ARG A 685 -46.92 -19.91 14.30
C ARG A 685 -46.64 -18.67 13.43
N ARG A 686 -47.62 -17.76 13.32
CA ARG A 686 -47.51 -16.49 12.60
C ARG A 686 -46.51 -15.51 13.21
N LEU A 687 -46.49 -15.33 14.53
CA LEU A 687 -45.57 -14.42 15.21
C LEU A 687 -44.13 -14.96 15.17
N LEU A 688 -43.96 -16.28 15.35
CA LEU A 688 -42.66 -16.93 15.23
C LEU A 688 -42.10 -16.83 13.80
N ALA A 689 -42.95 -17.05 12.78
CA ALA A 689 -42.59 -16.89 11.38
C ALA A 689 -42.23 -15.45 11.02
N MET A 690 -42.91 -14.47 11.60
CA MET A 690 -42.62 -13.05 11.41
C MET A 690 -41.27 -12.65 12.00
N THR A 691 -40.97 -13.06 13.24
CA THR A 691 -39.68 -12.78 13.88
C THR A 691 -38.54 -13.51 13.17
N LEU A 692 -38.76 -14.75 12.72
CA LEU A 692 -37.79 -15.53 11.95
C LEU A 692 -37.51 -14.88 10.58
N ALA A 693 -38.56 -14.47 9.86
CA ALA A 693 -38.44 -13.79 8.57
C ALA A 693 -37.71 -12.45 8.69
N VAL A 694 -38.02 -11.65 9.70
CA VAL A 694 -37.29 -10.39 9.98
C VAL A 694 -35.83 -10.67 10.31
N THR A 695 -35.54 -11.65 11.17
CA THR A 695 -34.14 -11.99 11.53
C THR A 695 -33.35 -12.53 10.33
N LEU A 696 -33.99 -13.31 9.45
CA LEU A 696 -33.40 -13.77 8.18
C LEU A 696 -33.20 -12.63 7.18
N ILE A 697 -34.12 -11.68 7.08
CA ILE A 697 -33.97 -10.51 6.20
C ILE A 697 -32.83 -9.61 6.69
N VAL A 698 -32.69 -9.41 8.00
CA VAL A 698 -31.59 -8.63 8.60
C VAL A 698 -30.26 -9.38 8.50
N GLY A 699 -30.25 -10.70 8.72
CA GLY A 699 -29.06 -11.55 8.57
C GLY A 699 -28.61 -11.70 7.13
N CYS A 700 -29.53 -11.90 6.18
CA CYS A 700 -29.24 -11.93 4.75
C CYS A 700 -28.86 -10.55 4.22
N GLY A 701 -29.41 -9.46 4.75
CA GLY A 701 -28.96 -8.10 4.44
C GLY A 701 -27.51 -7.87 4.84
N ALA A 702 -27.07 -8.40 5.99
CA ALA A 702 -25.67 -8.36 6.41
C ALA A 702 -24.74 -9.27 5.57
N VAL A 703 -25.22 -10.45 5.15
CA VAL A 703 -24.46 -11.35 4.27
C VAL A 703 -24.37 -10.80 2.84
N VAL A 704 -25.43 -10.17 2.33
CA VAL A 704 -25.40 -9.45 1.05
C VAL A 704 -24.54 -8.18 1.16
N LEU A 705 -24.49 -7.52 2.32
CA LEU A 705 -23.54 -6.44 2.56
C LEU A 705 -22.10 -6.96 2.52
N VAL A 706 -21.80 -8.12 3.13
CA VAL A 706 -20.46 -8.74 3.03
C VAL A 706 -20.15 -9.16 1.59
N ASP A 707 -21.07 -9.84 0.90
CA ASP A 707 -20.89 -10.29 -0.49
C ASP A 707 -20.80 -9.13 -1.50
N GLN A 708 -21.47 -8.01 -1.22
CA GLN A 708 -21.40 -6.79 -2.03
C GLN A 708 -20.19 -5.92 -1.66
N LEU A 709 -19.70 -5.93 -0.41
CA LEU A 709 -18.57 -5.10 0.07
C LEU A 709 -17.22 -5.81 0.01
N THR A 710 -17.17 -7.14 -0.05
CA THR A 710 -15.96 -7.86 -0.48
C THR A 710 -16.02 -7.98 -2.00
N PRO A 711 -15.35 -7.09 -2.77
CA PRO A 711 -15.18 -7.37 -4.19
C PRO A 711 -14.51 -8.75 -4.31
N PRO A 712 -14.89 -9.57 -5.29
CA PRO A 712 -14.22 -10.84 -5.54
C PRO A 712 -12.71 -10.59 -5.64
N ALA A 713 -11.92 -11.45 -5.02
CA ALA A 713 -10.46 -11.41 -5.11
C ALA A 713 -10.08 -11.29 -6.60
N GLY A 714 -9.58 -10.11 -7.01
CA GLY A 714 -9.23 -9.81 -8.40
C GLY A 714 -9.66 -8.45 -8.97
N ILE A 715 -10.53 -7.66 -8.31
CA ILE A 715 -10.87 -6.31 -8.81
C ILE A 715 -9.79 -5.31 -8.36
N LEU A 716 -9.03 -4.77 -9.32
CA LEU A 716 -8.13 -3.63 -9.12
C LEU A 716 -8.94 -2.33 -9.21
N VAL A 717 -8.71 -1.40 -8.29
CA VAL A 717 -9.26 -0.04 -8.32
C VAL A 717 -8.24 0.86 -9.02
N ARG A 718 -8.70 1.56 -10.06
CA ARG A 718 -7.91 2.56 -10.77
C ARG A 718 -7.98 3.90 -10.01
N LEU A 719 -6.83 4.36 -9.53
CA LEU A 719 -6.68 5.65 -8.84
C LEU A 719 -6.00 6.63 -9.78
N VAL A 720 -6.59 7.80 -10.00
CA VAL A 720 -5.93 8.87 -10.79
C VAL A 720 -4.86 9.52 -9.92
N ASN A 721 -3.69 9.85 -10.47
CA ASN A 721 -2.60 10.50 -9.73
C ASN A 721 -2.25 11.89 -10.27
N ARG A 722 -1.76 11.98 -11.52
CA ARG A 722 -1.40 13.24 -12.17
C ARG A 722 -2.10 13.47 -13.50
N LEU A 723 -2.30 14.73 -13.84
CA LEU A 723 -2.84 15.21 -15.11
C LEU A 723 -1.81 16.04 -15.86
N ALA A 724 -1.89 16.00 -17.19
CA ALA A 724 -1.31 17.04 -18.03
C ALA A 724 -2.21 17.30 -19.24
N VAL A 725 -2.19 18.52 -19.77
CA VAL A 725 -2.96 18.90 -20.95
C VAL A 725 -2.03 19.07 -22.14
N SER A 726 -2.43 18.62 -23.32
CA SER A 726 -1.66 18.86 -24.54
C SER A 726 -1.55 20.37 -24.84
N PRO A 727 -0.44 20.83 -25.47
CA PRO A 727 -0.23 22.25 -25.78
C PRO A 727 -1.32 22.91 -26.63
N ASP A 728 -1.99 22.12 -27.46
CA ASP A 728 -3.11 22.49 -28.32
C ASP A 728 -4.48 22.31 -27.65
N SER A 729 -4.51 21.92 -26.38
CA SER A 729 -5.72 21.74 -25.55
C SER A 729 -6.69 20.68 -26.08
N ASP A 730 -6.24 19.75 -26.92
CA ASP A 730 -7.07 18.72 -27.55
C ASP A 730 -7.09 17.37 -26.79
N ARG A 731 -6.11 17.15 -25.89
CA ARG A 731 -5.96 15.95 -25.07
C ARG A 731 -5.67 16.28 -23.61
N VAL A 732 -6.15 15.42 -22.72
CA VAL A 732 -5.70 15.35 -21.32
C VAL A 732 -5.11 13.96 -21.07
N TYR A 733 -3.96 13.94 -20.41
CA TYR A 733 -3.23 12.74 -20.05
C TYR A 733 -3.38 12.51 -18.55
N ALA A 734 -3.98 11.40 -18.16
CA ALA A 734 -4.19 11.02 -16.77
C ALA A 734 -3.31 9.81 -16.44
N THR A 735 -2.34 10.00 -15.55
CA THR A 735 -1.62 8.87 -14.95
C THR A 735 -2.50 8.24 -13.87
N THR A 736 -2.53 6.92 -13.83
CA THR A 736 -3.33 6.16 -12.89
C THR A 736 -2.52 5.04 -12.27
N MET A 737 -2.99 4.51 -11.14
CA MET A 737 -2.44 3.34 -10.47
C MET A 737 -3.53 2.31 -10.28
N LEU A 738 -3.24 1.06 -10.64
CA LEU A 738 -4.13 -0.06 -10.34
C LEU A 738 -3.78 -0.66 -8.99
N ARG A 739 -4.69 -0.55 -8.00
CA ARG A 739 -4.45 -1.02 -6.63
C ARG A 739 -5.54 -1.99 -6.17
N PRO A 740 -5.20 -3.08 -5.45
CA PRO A 740 -6.21 -3.87 -4.76
C PRO A 740 -6.93 -3.00 -3.73
N PRO A 741 -8.26 -3.13 -3.55
CA PRO A 741 -9.06 -2.26 -2.69
C PRO A 741 -8.65 -2.23 -1.21
N PHE A 742 -7.74 -3.11 -0.77
CA PHE A 742 -7.27 -3.19 0.63
C PHE A 742 -5.76 -3.51 0.79
N GLY A 743 -4.92 -3.20 -0.21
CA GLY A 743 -3.48 -3.53 -0.19
C GLY A 743 -2.59 -2.46 0.47
N ALA A 744 -1.54 -2.88 1.20
CA ALA A 744 -0.51 -2.02 1.80
C ALA A 744 0.15 -1.06 0.78
N ARG A 745 0.76 0.03 1.27
CA ARG A 745 1.40 1.10 0.45
C ARG A 745 2.46 0.60 -0.56
N ASN A 746 2.97 -0.64 -0.43
CA ASN A 746 4.23 -1.05 -1.04
C ASN A 746 4.16 -2.35 -1.88
N SER A 747 3.04 -2.64 -2.55
CA SER A 747 2.98 -3.84 -3.41
C SER A 747 2.47 -3.54 -4.82
N ALA A 748 3.39 -3.42 -5.77
CA ALA A 748 3.23 -3.72 -7.20
C ALA A 748 1.99 -3.14 -7.92
N ALA A 749 1.61 -1.90 -7.63
CA ALA A 749 0.60 -1.20 -8.42
C ALA A 749 1.24 -0.76 -9.74
N ARG A 750 0.89 -1.44 -10.85
CA ARG A 750 1.26 -0.98 -12.19
C ARG A 750 0.53 0.33 -12.48
N GLY A 751 1.28 1.32 -12.99
CA GLY A 751 0.69 2.55 -13.48
C GLY A 751 0.10 2.36 -14.87
N GLU A 752 -0.87 3.19 -15.23
CA GLU A 752 -1.37 3.30 -16.60
C GLU A 752 -1.52 4.78 -16.97
N LEU A 753 -1.28 5.12 -18.23
CA LEU A 753 -1.62 6.41 -18.79
C LEU A 753 -2.92 6.30 -19.59
N ILE A 754 -3.88 7.14 -19.28
CA ILE A 754 -5.15 7.27 -19.99
C ILE A 754 -5.16 8.59 -20.75
N VAL A 755 -5.49 8.54 -22.03
CA VAL A 755 -5.66 9.71 -22.89
C VAL A 755 -7.15 10.05 -22.94
N ILE A 756 -7.51 11.31 -22.74
CA ILE A 756 -8.88 11.82 -22.77
C ILE A 756 -8.98 12.85 -23.91
N ASP A 757 -10.00 12.74 -24.75
CA ASP A 757 -10.32 13.75 -25.77
C ASP A 757 -11.06 14.94 -25.13
N THR A 758 -10.55 16.16 -25.30
CA THR A 758 -11.17 17.34 -24.68
C THR A 758 -12.42 17.83 -25.40
N LYS A 759 -12.74 17.33 -26.60
CA LYS A 759 -13.97 17.70 -27.31
C LYS A 759 -15.13 16.80 -26.90
N THR A 760 -14.85 15.53 -26.61
CA THR A 760 -15.87 14.56 -26.19
C THR A 760 -15.91 14.32 -24.68
N ASP A 761 -14.85 14.67 -23.95
CA ASP A 761 -14.66 14.34 -22.53
C ASP A 761 -14.71 12.82 -22.27
N GLU A 762 -14.16 12.04 -23.19
CA GLU A 762 -14.12 10.58 -23.10
C GLU A 762 -12.68 10.04 -23.21
N PRO A 763 -12.35 8.94 -22.52
CA PRO A 763 -11.12 8.21 -22.75
C PRO A 763 -10.99 7.73 -24.20
N VAL A 764 -9.80 7.82 -24.77
CA VAL A 764 -9.48 7.40 -26.14
C VAL A 764 -8.34 6.40 -26.14
N GLY A 765 -8.54 5.28 -26.84
CA GLY A 765 -7.55 4.21 -26.95
C GLY A 765 -7.50 3.30 -25.71
N GLU A 766 -6.63 2.30 -25.80
CA GLU A 766 -6.34 1.42 -24.66
C GLU A 766 -5.35 2.10 -23.70
N PRO A 767 -5.47 1.88 -22.37
CA PRO A 767 -4.52 2.41 -21.40
C PRO A 767 -3.08 2.00 -21.73
N ILE A 768 -2.14 2.94 -21.67
CA ILE A 768 -0.73 2.68 -21.92
C ILE A 768 -0.06 2.28 -20.61
N GLY A 769 0.58 1.11 -20.58
CA GLY A 769 1.27 0.63 -19.37
C GLY A 769 2.43 1.54 -18.95
N LEU A 770 2.44 1.92 -17.67
CA LEU A 770 3.53 2.63 -16.99
C LEU A 770 4.20 1.70 -15.97
N ARG A 771 5.26 2.20 -15.32
CA ARG A 771 5.96 1.47 -14.26
C ARG A 771 5.28 1.70 -12.90
N GLU A 772 5.98 1.36 -11.81
CA GLU A 772 5.40 1.41 -10.47
C GLU A 772 5.35 2.85 -9.93
N MET A 773 4.14 3.29 -9.58
CA MET A 773 3.85 4.58 -8.92
C MET A 773 4.26 5.81 -9.76
N PRO A 774 3.55 6.10 -10.88
CA PRO A 774 3.78 7.32 -11.66
C PRO A 774 3.34 8.56 -10.86
N VAL A 775 4.20 9.55 -10.66
CA VAL A 775 3.95 10.70 -9.74
C VAL A 775 4.11 12.09 -10.35
N GLY A 776 4.73 12.21 -11.53
CA GLY A 776 4.90 13.47 -12.25
C GLY A 776 4.82 13.23 -13.75
N ILE A 777 4.23 14.16 -14.50
CA ILE A 777 4.07 14.06 -15.95
C ILE A 777 4.32 15.41 -16.61
N ALA A 778 5.08 15.41 -17.71
CA ALA A 778 5.27 16.59 -18.56
C ALA A 778 5.05 16.25 -20.04
N VAL A 779 4.41 17.19 -20.76
CA VAL A 779 4.10 17.06 -22.18
C VAL A 779 5.04 17.95 -22.98
N LYS A 780 5.66 17.39 -24.02
CA LYS A 780 6.51 18.16 -24.92
C LYS A 780 5.67 18.96 -25.91
N ALA A 781 6.08 20.21 -26.12
CA ALA A 781 5.33 21.18 -26.92
C ALA A 781 5.25 20.86 -28.43
N ASP A 782 6.04 19.89 -28.92
CA ASP A 782 6.03 19.47 -30.33
C ASP A 782 4.88 18.49 -30.61
N ASP A 783 3.92 18.96 -31.39
CA ASP A 783 2.69 18.28 -31.82
C ASP A 783 1.97 17.34 -30.80
N GLY A 784 2.12 17.57 -29.49
CA GLY A 784 1.55 16.70 -28.44
C GLY A 784 2.09 15.26 -28.43
N GLY A 785 3.27 15.05 -29.03
CA GLY A 785 3.79 13.72 -29.32
C GLY A 785 4.40 13.02 -28.12
N TYR A 786 5.26 13.69 -27.34
CA TYR A 786 6.08 13.04 -26.31
C TYR A 786 5.68 13.39 -24.88
N LEU A 787 5.66 12.38 -24.02
CA LEU A 787 5.32 12.47 -22.60
C LEU A 787 6.49 11.93 -21.77
N TYR A 788 6.81 12.61 -20.67
CA TYR A 788 7.81 12.19 -19.71
C TYR A 788 7.12 11.95 -18.37
N VAL A 789 7.14 10.71 -17.89
CA VAL A 789 6.46 10.30 -16.66
C VAL A 789 7.50 9.82 -15.64
N ALA A 790 7.54 10.44 -14.46
CA ALA A 790 8.39 9.99 -13.36
C ALA A 790 7.75 8.81 -12.63
N ASP A 791 8.49 7.70 -12.56
CA ASP A 791 8.06 6.45 -11.94
C ASP A 791 8.79 6.26 -10.60
N ARG A 792 8.12 6.65 -9.50
CA ARG A 792 8.76 6.85 -8.20
C ARG A 792 9.44 5.62 -7.63
N ASN A 793 8.82 4.44 -7.74
CA ASN A 793 9.40 3.22 -7.17
C ASN A 793 10.43 2.56 -8.10
N SER A 794 10.55 3.06 -9.33
CA SER A 794 11.46 2.52 -10.34
C SER A 794 12.66 3.43 -10.59
N ASP A 795 12.83 4.50 -9.79
CA ASP A 795 13.93 5.47 -9.88
C ASP A 795 14.25 5.91 -11.32
N SER A 796 13.20 6.11 -12.12
CA SER A 796 13.32 6.33 -13.56
C SER A 796 12.21 7.21 -14.12
N VAL A 797 12.42 7.65 -15.35
CA VAL A 797 11.43 8.33 -16.18
C VAL A 797 11.09 7.49 -17.39
N THR A 798 9.82 7.16 -17.56
CA THR A 798 9.29 6.55 -18.77
C THR A 798 8.98 7.63 -19.80
N VAL A 799 9.47 7.46 -21.04
CA VAL A 799 9.12 8.32 -22.17
C VAL A 799 8.06 7.61 -23.01
N LEU A 800 6.99 8.30 -23.35
CA LEU A 800 5.89 7.77 -24.15
C LEU A 800 5.58 8.66 -25.34
N THR A 801 4.89 8.09 -26.31
CA THR A 801 4.20 8.87 -27.34
C THR A 801 2.70 8.68 -27.29
N ALA A 802 1.98 9.79 -27.23
CA ALA A 802 0.52 9.80 -27.30
C ALA A 802 0.01 9.42 -28.70
N ARG A 803 0.80 9.65 -29.76
CA ARG A 803 0.43 9.35 -31.15
C ARG A 803 0.48 7.86 -31.46
N GLU A 804 1.48 7.15 -30.92
CA GLU A 804 1.69 5.73 -31.20
C GLU A 804 1.18 4.82 -30.06
N ASN A 805 0.63 5.43 -28.98
CA ASN A 805 0.13 4.74 -27.79
C ASN A 805 1.16 3.76 -27.19
N ALA A 806 2.42 4.17 -27.14
CA ALA A 806 3.54 3.29 -26.81
C ALA A 806 4.66 4.01 -26.04
N THR A 807 5.41 3.23 -25.26
CA THR A 807 6.67 3.68 -24.65
C THR A 807 7.77 3.78 -25.71
N ILE A 808 8.65 4.76 -25.58
CA ILE A 808 9.74 5.03 -26.51
C ILE A 808 11.07 4.73 -25.85
N GLY A 809 11.74 3.68 -26.33
CA GLY A 809 13.07 3.29 -25.87
C GLY A 809 13.07 2.65 -24.48
N GLY A 810 14.26 2.61 -23.86
CA GLY A 810 14.41 2.24 -22.46
C GLY A 810 13.96 3.37 -21.52
N VAL A 811 13.78 3.03 -20.24
CA VAL A 811 13.55 4.03 -19.20
C VAL A 811 14.81 4.89 -19.01
N ILE A 812 14.63 6.15 -18.62
CA ILE A 812 15.74 7.04 -18.30
C ILE A 812 16.02 6.92 -16.80
N PRO A 813 17.15 6.37 -16.36
CA PRO A 813 17.47 6.31 -14.93
C PRO A 813 17.64 7.73 -14.37
N VAL A 814 17.02 7.99 -13.23
CA VAL A 814 17.14 9.26 -12.50
C VAL A 814 17.60 8.98 -11.06
N GLY A 815 17.48 9.96 -10.16
CA GLY A 815 17.84 9.74 -8.76
C GLY A 815 16.70 9.04 -8.00
N ASP A 816 17.00 8.61 -6.77
CA ASP A 816 16.08 7.83 -5.95
C ASP A 816 14.78 8.59 -5.63
N GLU A 817 13.66 7.88 -5.70
CA GLU A 817 12.30 8.36 -5.52
C GLU A 817 12.00 9.68 -6.27
N PRO A 818 11.91 9.67 -7.61
CA PRO A 818 11.50 10.85 -8.35
C PRO A 818 10.10 11.30 -7.91
N SER A 819 9.90 12.60 -7.75
CA SER A 819 8.71 13.21 -7.16
C SER A 819 7.90 14.05 -8.14
N ASP A 820 8.55 14.75 -9.06
CA ASP A 820 7.90 15.65 -10.02
C ASP A 820 8.73 15.82 -11.31
N VAL A 821 8.08 16.30 -12.38
CA VAL A 821 8.67 16.51 -13.71
C VAL A 821 8.26 17.88 -14.26
N ALA A 822 9.24 18.75 -14.50
CA ALA A 822 9.03 20.07 -15.10
C ALA A 822 9.74 20.19 -16.44
N MET A 823 9.12 20.82 -17.44
CA MET A 823 9.68 20.95 -18.79
C MET A 823 9.85 22.42 -19.21
N THR A 824 10.93 22.66 -19.95
CA THR A 824 11.14 23.92 -20.67
C THR A 824 10.11 24.13 -21.78
N ARG A 825 9.72 25.39 -22.04
CA ARG A 825 8.71 25.73 -23.06
C ARG A 825 9.14 25.35 -24.48
N ASP A 826 10.43 25.41 -24.77
CA ASP A 826 11.00 24.95 -26.06
C ASP A 826 11.01 23.41 -26.17
N GLY A 827 10.62 22.70 -25.11
CA GLY A 827 10.60 21.26 -25.02
C GLY A 827 12.00 20.64 -25.06
N GLY A 828 13.08 21.41 -24.91
CA GLY A 828 14.46 20.94 -25.08
C GLY A 828 15.03 20.20 -23.86
N ARG A 829 14.50 20.50 -22.67
CA ARG A 829 14.95 19.93 -21.39
C ARG A 829 13.79 19.60 -20.46
N VAL A 830 13.98 18.51 -19.73
CA VAL A 830 13.12 18.04 -18.64
C VAL A 830 13.93 18.03 -17.35
N TYR A 831 13.34 18.53 -16.27
CA TYR A 831 13.90 18.59 -14.92
C TYR A 831 13.08 17.67 -14.03
N VAL A 832 13.76 16.75 -13.35
CA VAL A 832 13.13 15.71 -12.53
C VAL A 832 13.65 15.87 -11.11
N THR A 833 12.76 16.16 -10.16
CA THR A 833 13.13 16.20 -8.74
C THR A 833 13.13 14.80 -8.16
N ASN A 834 14.13 14.47 -7.35
CA ASN A 834 14.32 13.16 -6.74
C ASN A 834 14.34 13.33 -5.22
N SER A 835 13.25 12.97 -4.54
CA SER A 835 13.09 13.20 -3.10
C SER A 835 14.00 12.32 -2.28
N GLY A 836 14.20 11.06 -2.68
CA GLY A 836 15.00 10.07 -1.95
C GLY A 836 16.51 10.35 -2.00
N SER A 837 16.99 10.95 -3.09
CA SER A 837 18.41 11.34 -3.26
C SER A 837 18.69 12.83 -2.97
N ASP A 838 17.63 13.62 -2.77
CA ASP A 838 17.64 15.09 -2.64
C ASP A 838 18.30 15.82 -3.83
N THR A 839 18.10 15.30 -5.04
CA THR A 839 18.73 15.83 -6.26
C THR A 839 17.71 16.23 -7.31
N MET A 840 18.19 16.92 -8.35
CA MET A 840 17.50 17.10 -9.62
C MET A 840 18.26 16.43 -10.75
N THR A 841 17.60 15.57 -11.51
CA THR A 841 18.12 15.03 -12.75
C THR A 841 17.62 15.87 -13.93
N ILE A 842 18.50 16.13 -14.89
CA ILE A 842 18.19 16.97 -16.05
C ILE A 842 18.32 16.12 -17.29
N ILE A 843 17.29 16.08 -18.12
CA ILE A 843 17.21 15.22 -19.28
C ILE A 843 17.12 16.11 -20.53
N GLN A 844 17.99 15.85 -21.50
CA GLN A 844 17.92 16.46 -22.82
C GLN A 844 16.92 15.68 -23.67
N THR A 845 15.83 16.32 -24.09
CA THR A 845 14.74 15.63 -24.82
C THR A 845 15.13 15.21 -26.23
N SER A 846 16.14 15.86 -26.83
CA SER A 846 16.60 15.55 -28.19
C SER A 846 17.23 14.16 -28.33
N ASN A 847 17.62 13.53 -27.22
CA ASN A 847 18.21 12.19 -27.19
C ASN A 847 17.85 11.39 -25.93
N ASN A 848 16.94 11.90 -25.09
CA ASN A 848 16.56 11.31 -23.80
C ASN A 848 17.75 11.01 -22.87
N GLY A 849 18.87 11.72 -23.04
CA GLY A 849 20.07 11.53 -22.25
C GLY A 849 20.12 12.47 -21.04
N VAL A 850 20.56 11.94 -19.90
CA VAL A 850 20.83 12.74 -18.71
C VAL A 850 22.00 13.71 -18.98
N ILE A 851 21.83 14.97 -18.58
CA ILE A 851 22.80 16.05 -18.68
C ILE A 851 23.57 16.13 -17.37
N GLY A 852 24.86 15.78 -17.41
CA GLY A 852 25.74 15.89 -16.26
C GLY A 852 25.36 14.95 -15.12
N THR A 853 25.85 15.25 -13.92
CA THR A 853 25.47 14.55 -12.69
C THR A 853 24.24 15.20 -12.06
N PRO A 854 23.37 14.46 -11.35
CA PRO A 854 22.25 15.04 -10.62
C PRO A 854 22.68 16.20 -9.71
N VAL A 855 21.91 17.28 -9.73
CA VAL A 855 22.20 18.54 -9.02
C VAL A 855 21.60 18.48 -7.63
N LYS A 856 22.40 18.65 -6.56
CA LYS A 856 21.88 18.65 -5.18
C LYS A 856 21.02 19.89 -4.94
N LEU A 857 19.79 19.70 -4.44
CA LEU A 857 18.84 20.81 -4.18
C LEU A 857 18.72 21.18 -2.70
N GLY A 858 18.82 20.19 -1.81
CA GLY A 858 18.43 20.26 -0.40
C GLY A 858 17.47 19.12 -0.05
N GLU A 859 17.40 18.72 1.23
CA GLU A 859 16.66 17.53 1.70
C GLU A 859 15.21 17.48 1.21
N ASP A 860 14.73 16.29 0.81
CA ASP A 860 13.34 16.05 0.40
C ASP A 860 12.90 16.98 -0.75
N ALA A 861 13.55 16.82 -1.91
CA ALA A 861 13.19 17.57 -3.11
C ALA A 861 11.74 17.25 -3.54
N GLY A 862 10.91 18.29 -3.69
CA GLY A 862 9.47 18.16 -3.98
C GLY A 862 9.10 18.62 -5.38
N ALA A 863 8.10 19.50 -5.49
CA ALA A 863 7.63 20.06 -6.77
C ALA A 863 8.64 21.00 -7.43
N ALA A 864 8.60 21.08 -8.77
CA ALA A 864 9.42 21.99 -9.56
C ALA A 864 8.64 22.70 -10.68
N ALA A 865 9.05 23.94 -11.00
CA ALA A 865 8.47 24.71 -12.09
C ALA A 865 9.54 25.50 -12.86
N VAL A 866 9.36 25.62 -14.18
CA VAL A 866 10.24 26.38 -15.07
C VAL A 866 9.61 27.73 -15.38
N SER A 867 10.41 28.80 -15.41
CA SER A 867 9.89 30.12 -15.80
C SER A 867 9.44 30.15 -17.28
N PRO A 868 8.45 30.99 -17.64
CA PRO A 868 7.93 31.04 -19.02
C PRO A 868 8.99 31.38 -20.09
N ASP A 869 10.02 32.15 -19.72
CA ASP A 869 11.16 32.50 -20.56
C ASP A 869 12.23 31.40 -20.63
N GLY A 870 12.05 30.31 -19.87
CA GLY A 870 12.98 29.18 -19.79
C GLY A 870 14.27 29.45 -19.04
N SER A 871 14.45 30.63 -18.43
CA SER A 871 15.74 31.05 -17.85
C SER A 871 15.97 30.56 -16.41
N ARG A 872 14.91 30.15 -15.70
CA ARG A 872 14.96 29.73 -14.29
C ARG A 872 14.16 28.47 -14.04
N VAL A 873 14.64 27.68 -13.08
CA VAL A 873 13.90 26.55 -12.50
C VAL A 873 13.78 26.78 -11.00
N TYR A 874 12.58 26.62 -10.47
CA TYR A 874 12.27 26.74 -9.06
C TYR A 874 11.92 25.36 -8.53
N ALA A 875 12.61 24.89 -7.49
CA ALA A 875 12.38 23.58 -6.91
C ALA A 875 12.25 23.65 -5.40
N THR A 876 11.18 23.06 -4.88
CA THR A 876 10.90 23.04 -3.44
C THR A 876 11.72 21.96 -2.76
N ASN A 877 12.15 22.20 -1.51
CA ASN A 877 12.85 21.22 -0.69
C ASN A 877 12.63 21.50 0.81
N GLY A 878 12.59 20.44 1.62
CA GLY A 878 12.63 20.49 3.08
C GLY A 878 11.93 19.30 3.75
N ALA A 879 12.58 18.72 4.77
CA ALA A 879 12.16 17.50 5.44
C ALA A 879 10.70 17.52 5.95
N ALA A 880 10.00 16.42 5.72
CA ALA A 880 8.57 16.22 5.97
C ALA A 880 8.07 16.50 7.40
N GLU A 881 8.95 16.49 8.42
CA GLU A 881 8.49 16.55 9.82
C GLU A 881 8.76 17.87 10.54
N GLN A 882 9.92 18.54 10.36
CA GLN A 882 10.17 19.91 10.86
C GLN A 882 11.27 20.59 10.03
N GLY A 883 10.96 21.76 9.46
CA GLY A 883 11.84 22.50 8.56
C GLY A 883 13.25 22.83 9.12
N PRO A 884 14.14 23.37 8.25
CA PRO A 884 13.78 24.57 7.50
C PRO A 884 13.47 24.33 6.01
N TYR A 885 12.27 24.71 5.58
CA TYR A 885 11.80 24.62 4.18
C TYR A 885 12.43 25.69 3.27
N ARG A 886 12.69 25.35 2.02
CA ARG A 886 13.38 26.21 1.05
C ARG A 886 12.80 26.07 -0.35
N LEU A 887 12.95 27.15 -1.12
CA LEU A 887 12.83 27.15 -2.56
C LEU A 887 14.21 27.35 -3.18
N THR A 888 14.73 26.33 -3.86
CA THR A 888 15.98 26.43 -4.62
C THR A 888 15.69 27.04 -5.98
N VAL A 889 16.42 28.11 -6.31
CA VAL A 889 16.35 28.79 -7.61
C VAL A 889 17.58 28.37 -8.41
N MET A 890 17.37 27.83 -9.61
CA MET A 890 18.43 27.44 -10.53
C MET A 890 18.42 28.29 -11.78
N ASP A 891 19.61 28.46 -12.35
CA ASP A 891 19.80 29.00 -13.69
C ASP A 891 19.69 27.86 -14.70
N ALA A 892 18.74 28.00 -15.63
CA ALA A 892 18.45 26.97 -16.61
C ALA A 892 19.49 26.89 -17.73
N ASP A 893 20.31 27.92 -17.97
CA ASP A 893 21.32 27.87 -19.03
C ASP A 893 22.46 26.95 -18.64
N ASN A 894 22.95 27.10 -17.41
CA ASN A 894 24.08 26.35 -16.87
C ASN A 894 23.70 25.21 -15.92
N ASN A 895 22.41 25.06 -15.59
CA ASN A 895 21.86 24.02 -14.72
C ASN A 895 22.40 24.06 -13.28
N LEU A 896 22.74 25.24 -12.76
CA LEU A 896 23.30 25.38 -11.41
C LEU A 896 22.38 26.18 -10.47
N PRO A 897 22.38 25.86 -9.16
CA PRO A 897 21.70 26.67 -8.16
C PRO A 897 22.30 28.08 -8.09
N VAL A 898 21.43 29.09 -8.15
CA VAL A 898 21.79 30.52 -8.00
C VAL A 898 21.28 31.14 -6.71
N GLY A 899 20.63 30.34 -5.86
CA GLY A 899 20.26 30.71 -4.50
C GLY A 899 19.13 29.87 -3.93
N GLN A 900 18.91 30.03 -2.64
CA GLN A 900 17.79 29.43 -1.92
C GLN A 900 17.01 30.52 -1.19
N VAL A 901 15.69 30.35 -1.13
CA VAL A 901 14.77 31.27 -0.46
C VAL A 901 14.09 30.53 0.70
N PRO A 902 14.19 31.01 1.95
CA PRO A 902 13.45 30.44 3.09
C PRO A 902 11.95 30.48 2.88
N LEU A 903 11.30 29.35 3.13
CA LEU A 903 9.84 29.23 3.12
C LEU A 903 9.31 29.17 4.55
N PRO A 904 8.19 29.85 4.83
CA PRO A 904 7.59 29.92 6.15
C PRO A 904 6.80 28.66 6.55
N GLY A 905 6.56 27.72 5.64
CA GLY A 905 5.95 26.42 5.92
C GLY A 905 6.21 25.42 4.80
N ARG A 906 5.70 24.20 4.96
CA ARG A 906 6.00 23.05 4.09
C ARG A 906 5.44 23.26 2.68
N PRO A 907 6.28 23.34 1.65
CA PRO A 907 5.82 23.46 0.28
C PRO A 907 5.22 22.14 -0.22
N ALA A 908 4.07 22.24 -0.89
CA ALA A 908 3.42 21.12 -1.57
C ALA A 908 3.51 21.25 -3.10
N SER A 909 3.31 22.47 -3.61
CA SER A 909 3.28 22.78 -5.04
C SER A 909 3.93 24.15 -5.30
N VAL A 910 4.50 24.32 -6.50
CA VAL A 910 5.15 25.55 -6.96
C VAL A 910 4.72 25.88 -8.38
N GLU A 911 4.29 27.13 -8.61
CA GLU A 911 3.78 27.57 -9.91
C GLU A 911 4.34 28.95 -10.28
N VAL A 912 4.70 29.17 -11.54
CA VAL A 912 5.25 30.45 -12.01
C VAL A 912 4.16 31.23 -12.77
N SER A 913 4.03 32.53 -12.49
CA SER A 913 3.09 33.36 -13.24
C SER A 913 3.44 33.41 -14.73
N PRO A 914 2.45 33.55 -15.64
CA PRO A 914 2.70 33.61 -17.09
C PRO A 914 3.66 34.72 -17.53
N ASP A 915 3.75 35.81 -16.75
CA ASP A 915 4.68 36.92 -16.99
C ASP A 915 6.08 36.70 -16.38
N GLY A 916 6.31 35.60 -15.67
CA GLY A 916 7.56 35.23 -15.01
C GLY A 916 7.94 36.07 -13.77
N LYS A 917 7.07 36.98 -13.33
CA LYS A 917 7.38 37.93 -12.24
C LYS A 917 7.09 37.39 -10.85
N ARG A 918 6.30 36.31 -10.74
CA ARG A 918 5.85 35.76 -9.47
C ARG A 918 5.98 34.25 -9.45
N VAL A 919 6.28 33.70 -8.27
CA VAL A 919 6.21 32.26 -7.99
C VAL A 919 5.23 32.05 -6.86
N TYR A 920 4.17 31.29 -7.11
CA TYR A 920 3.16 30.90 -6.14
C TYR A 920 3.56 29.58 -5.47
N LEU A 921 3.35 29.48 -4.17
CA LEU A 921 3.76 28.34 -3.35
C LEU A 921 2.58 27.90 -2.49
N GLY A 922 2.15 26.66 -2.71
CA GLY A 922 1.11 26.01 -1.94
C GLY A 922 1.71 25.37 -0.69
N SER A 923 1.06 25.56 0.46
CA SER A 923 1.44 24.92 1.71
C SER A 923 0.50 23.79 2.07
N TYR A 924 1.06 22.69 2.55
CA TYR A 924 0.31 21.62 3.18
C TYR A 924 0.94 21.21 4.51
N ASP A 925 0.24 21.52 5.60
CA ASP A 925 0.55 21.06 6.95
C ASP A 925 -0.74 20.67 7.69
N VAL A 926 -0.76 19.48 8.27
CA VAL A 926 -1.96 18.93 8.92
C VAL A 926 -2.08 19.54 10.31
N GLY A 927 -3.06 20.42 10.51
CA GLY A 927 -3.34 21.04 11.82
C GLY A 927 -2.77 22.45 12.01
N GLU A 928 -2.10 23.01 11.02
CA GLU A 928 -1.74 24.44 10.98
C GLU A 928 -2.58 25.22 9.96
N VAL A 929 -2.55 26.54 10.09
CA VAL A 929 -3.21 27.47 9.15
C VAL A 929 -2.41 27.48 7.85
N ASN A 930 -2.87 26.72 6.87
CA ASN A 930 -2.24 26.60 5.56
C ASN A 930 -2.45 27.84 4.69
N ARG A 931 -1.40 28.22 3.96
CA ARG A 931 -1.32 29.51 3.25
C ARG A 931 -0.85 29.32 1.82
N LEU A 932 -1.32 30.21 0.95
CA LEU A 932 -0.74 30.47 -0.36
C LEU A 932 0.27 31.60 -0.22
N TRP A 933 1.54 31.34 -0.55
CA TRP A 933 2.56 32.37 -0.62
C TRP A 933 2.87 32.76 -2.05
N VAL A 934 3.37 33.99 -2.21
CA VAL A 934 3.91 34.49 -3.47
C VAL A 934 5.29 35.07 -3.24
N MET A 935 6.23 34.64 -4.07
CA MET A 935 7.56 35.23 -4.19
C MET A 935 7.60 36.17 -5.39
N ASP A 936 8.10 37.38 -5.20
CA ASP A 936 8.50 38.25 -6.31
C ASP A 936 9.87 37.81 -6.85
N THR A 937 9.97 37.53 -8.16
CA THR A 937 11.18 36.90 -8.73
C THR A 937 12.38 37.84 -8.78
N ALA A 938 12.16 39.16 -8.85
CA ALA A 938 13.22 40.16 -8.90
C ALA A 938 13.85 40.39 -7.52
N SER A 939 13.02 40.55 -6.48
CA SER A 939 13.46 40.82 -5.11
C SER A 939 13.69 39.57 -4.26
N ARG A 940 13.16 38.41 -4.70
CA ARG A 940 13.11 37.14 -3.95
C ARG A 940 12.42 37.27 -2.58
N GLN A 941 11.55 38.25 -2.43
CA GLN A 941 10.76 38.43 -1.22
C GLN A 941 9.49 37.59 -1.28
N VAL A 942 9.23 36.85 -0.20
CA VAL A 942 8.02 36.03 -0.04
C VAL A 942 7.00 36.80 0.79
N SER A 943 5.75 36.81 0.33
CA SER A 943 4.60 37.40 1.02
C SER A 943 3.41 36.47 0.98
N GLU A 944 2.50 36.59 1.93
CA GLU A 944 1.25 35.84 1.97
C GLU A 944 0.24 36.43 0.97
N VAL A 945 -0.48 35.55 0.26
CA VAL A 945 -1.57 35.93 -0.67
C VAL A 945 -2.91 35.77 0.03
N VAL A 946 -3.23 34.53 0.41
CA VAL A 946 -4.52 34.12 0.96
C VAL A 946 -4.30 32.97 1.95
N THR A 947 -5.15 32.95 2.99
CA THR A 947 -5.25 31.88 3.97
C THR A 947 -6.52 31.06 3.69
N SER A 948 -6.42 29.73 3.59
CA SER A 948 -7.62 28.87 3.65
C SER A 948 -7.95 28.57 5.12
N PRO A 949 -9.21 28.73 5.58
CA PRO A 949 -9.55 28.54 6.98
C PRO A 949 -9.58 27.08 7.44
N GLU A 950 -9.64 26.09 6.52
CA GLU A 950 -9.98 24.71 6.87
C GLU A 950 -8.96 23.65 6.41
N THR A 951 -8.39 23.71 5.20
CA THR A 951 -7.32 22.78 4.78
C THR A 951 -6.28 23.37 3.83
N GLY A 952 -5.16 22.65 3.61
CA GLY A 952 -4.02 23.12 2.83
C GLY A 952 -4.15 22.96 1.32
N PHE A 953 -3.25 23.62 0.60
CA PHE A 953 -3.19 23.63 -0.86
C PHE A 953 -2.26 22.54 -1.35
N ALA A 954 -2.82 21.39 -1.74
CA ALA A 954 -2.06 20.21 -2.15
C ALA A 954 -1.43 20.36 -3.54
N ASP A 955 -2.17 20.95 -4.47
CA ASP A 955 -1.69 21.32 -5.80
C ASP A 955 -2.35 22.59 -6.31
N MET A 956 -1.79 23.21 -7.35
CA MET A 956 -2.24 24.49 -7.88
C MET A 956 -1.99 24.61 -9.38
N ALA A 957 -2.83 25.37 -10.07
CA ALA A 957 -2.60 25.79 -11.45
C ALA A 957 -2.97 27.26 -11.66
N VAL A 958 -2.11 28.00 -12.35
CA VAL A 958 -2.33 29.41 -12.69
C VAL A 958 -3.00 29.50 -14.05
N HIS A 959 -4.06 30.31 -14.14
CA HIS A 959 -4.72 30.56 -15.41
C HIS A 959 -3.76 31.24 -16.42
N PRO A 960 -3.78 30.92 -17.73
CA PRO A 960 -2.84 31.47 -18.71
C PRO A 960 -2.79 33.01 -18.81
N ASP A 961 -3.88 33.70 -18.46
CA ASP A 961 -3.92 35.17 -18.40
C ASP A 961 -3.32 35.78 -17.12
N GLY A 962 -2.95 34.95 -16.13
CA GLY A 962 -2.40 35.35 -14.84
C GLY A 962 -3.38 36.01 -13.88
N SER A 963 -4.68 36.01 -14.18
CA SER A 963 -5.73 36.66 -13.36
C SER A 963 -6.20 35.79 -12.19
N ARG A 964 -6.16 34.46 -12.34
CA ARG A 964 -6.69 33.49 -11.37
C ARG A 964 -5.72 32.34 -11.12
N LEU A 965 -5.84 31.74 -9.93
CA LEU A 965 -5.18 30.52 -9.52
C LEU A 965 -6.23 29.54 -8.99
N TYR A 966 -6.15 28.29 -9.42
CA TYR A 966 -6.97 27.19 -8.96
C TYR A 966 -6.13 26.34 -8.01
N ALA A 967 -6.59 26.15 -6.78
CA ALA A 967 -5.85 25.42 -5.76
C ALA A 967 -6.71 24.31 -5.16
N ILE A 968 -6.09 23.16 -4.92
CA ILE A 968 -6.77 22.01 -4.33
C ILE A 968 -6.85 22.18 -2.82
N ASP A 969 -8.07 22.23 -2.32
CA ASP A 969 -8.40 22.08 -0.92
C ASP A 969 -8.86 20.62 -0.71
N LEU A 970 -8.06 19.82 0.00
CA LEU A 970 -8.28 18.37 0.10
C LEU A 970 -9.64 17.97 0.69
N VAL A 971 -10.33 18.90 1.37
CA VAL A 971 -11.68 18.68 1.92
C VAL A 971 -12.75 19.39 1.10
N ASN A 972 -12.45 20.57 0.54
CA ASN A 972 -13.44 21.42 -0.12
C ASN A 972 -13.39 21.38 -1.67
N GLY A 973 -12.51 20.58 -2.27
CA GLY A 973 -12.36 20.43 -3.72
C GLY A 973 -11.42 21.47 -4.32
N VAL A 974 -11.91 22.38 -5.17
CA VAL A 974 -11.08 23.42 -5.82
C VAL A 974 -11.45 24.82 -5.34
N THR A 975 -10.48 25.51 -4.74
CA THR A 975 -10.55 26.91 -4.37
C THR A 975 -10.03 27.79 -5.51
N VAL A 976 -10.78 28.82 -5.88
CA VAL A 976 -10.37 29.79 -6.90
C VAL A 976 -9.89 31.07 -6.21
N VAL A 977 -8.68 31.52 -6.54
CA VAL A 977 -8.08 32.74 -6.02
C VAL A 977 -7.93 33.75 -7.15
N ASP A 978 -8.50 34.94 -6.98
CA ASP A 978 -8.24 36.07 -7.87
C ASP A 978 -6.90 36.69 -7.48
N LEU A 979 -5.94 36.68 -8.40
CA LEU A 979 -4.56 37.10 -8.18
C LEU A 979 -4.38 38.63 -8.22
N THR A 980 -5.39 39.36 -8.71
CA THR A 980 -5.39 40.83 -8.76
C THR A 980 -5.79 41.40 -7.40
N SER A 981 -6.92 40.92 -6.87
CA SER A 981 -7.46 41.29 -5.57
C SER A 981 -6.84 40.51 -4.41
N ARG A 982 -6.19 39.37 -4.69
CA ARG A 982 -5.64 38.42 -3.71
C ARG A 982 -6.73 37.94 -2.75
N GLN A 983 -7.86 37.52 -3.29
CA GLN A 983 -9.01 37.04 -2.52
C GLN A 983 -9.53 35.73 -3.11
N ILE A 984 -10.13 34.90 -2.25
CA ILE A 984 -10.88 33.72 -2.68
C ILE A 984 -12.14 34.21 -3.41
N VAL A 985 -12.39 33.64 -4.58
CA VAL A 985 -13.57 33.92 -5.40
C VAL A 985 -14.63 32.87 -5.13
N GLY A 986 -15.78 33.32 -4.62
CA GLY A 986 -16.92 32.44 -4.39
C GLY A 986 -16.68 31.38 -3.32
N ARG A 987 -17.44 30.29 -3.40
CA ARG A 987 -17.24 29.10 -2.57
C ARG A 987 -16.36 28.09 -3.32
N PRO A 988 -15.57 27.26 -2.62
CA PRO A 988 -14.86 26.16 -3.26
C PRO A 988 -15.81 25.28 -4.11
N VAL A 989 -15.31 24.81 -5.24
CA VAL A 989 -16.02 23.91 -6.15
C VAL A 989 -15.86 22.48 -5.64
N ASP A 990 -16.96 21.87 -5.20
CA ASP A 990 -16.98 20.50 -4.70
C ASP A 990 -16.80 19.50 -5.85
N VAL A 991 -15.64 18.84 -5.85
CA VAL A 991 -15.26 17.76 -6.77
C VAL A 991 -14.90 16.48 -6.00
N GLY A 992 -15.14 16.45 -4.69
CA GLY A 992 -14.64 15.42 -3.79
C GLY A 992 -13.15 15.56 -3.45
N VAL A 993 -12.48 14.42 -3.24
CA VAL A 993 -11.05 14.38 -2.85
C VAL A 993 -10.17 14.53 -4.09
N ALA A 994 -9.81 15.77 -4.39
CA ALA A 994 -8.90 16.15 -5.47
C ALA A 994 -7.43 16.06 -5.03
N ILE A 995 -6.52 15.75 -5.96
CA ILE A 995 -5.07 15.69 -5.68
C ILE A 995 -4.18 16.36 -6.73
N ASP A 996 -4.71 16.64 -7.92
CA ASP A 996 -4.03 17.38 -8.99
C ASP A 996 -5.05 18.19 -9.80
N VAL A 997 -4.66 19.38 -10.24
CA VAL A 997 -5.47 20.35 -10.97
C VAL A 997 -4.63 20.97 -12.09
N VAL A 998 -5.17 20.97 -13.31
CA VAL A 998 -4.50 21.58 -14.47
C VAL A 998 -5.49 22.46 -15.24
N VAL A 999 -5.00 23.59 -15.78
CA VAL A 999 -5.77 24.50 -16.64
C VAL A 999 -5.35 24.26 -18.09
N SER A 1000 -6.31 24.21 -19.01
CA SER A 1000 -6.01 24.07 -20.43
C SER A 1000 -5.22 25.29 -20.95
N PRO A 1001 -4.25 25.11 -21.87
CA PRO A 1001 -3.48 26.22 -22.44
C PRO A 1001 -4.32 27.33 -23.08
N ASP A 1002 -5.49 27.00 -23.64
CA ASP A 1002 -6.47 27.98 -24.15
C ASP A 1002 -7.18 28.80 -23.05
N GLY A 1003 -7.06 28.38 -21.79
CA GLY A 1003 -7.69 29.03 -20.64
C GLY A 1003 -9.20 28.80 -20.53
N GLU A 1004 -9.79 27.88 -21.29
CA GLU A 1004 -11.24 27.67 -21.27
C GLU A 1004 -11.71 26.68 -20.20
N ARG A 1005 -10.84 25.73 -19.79
CA ARG A 1005 -11.23 24.59 -18.97
C ARG A 1005 -10.22 24.30 -17.85
N VAL A 1006 -10.72 23.73 -16.76
CA VAL A 1006 -9.93 23.21 -15.64
C VAL A 1006 -10.27 21.73 -15.45
N TYR A 1007 -9.24 20.90 -15.35
CA TYR A 1007 -9.33 19.47 -15.11
C TYR A 1007 -8.79 19.15 -13.73
N VAL A 1008 -9.47 18.24 -13.02
CA VAL A 1008 -9.16 17.91 -11.63
C VAL A 1008 -9.14 16.40 -11.45
N ALA A 1009 -8.04 15.85 -10.94
CA ALA A 1009 -7.91 14.43 -10.64
C ALA A 1009 -8.54 14.09 -9.29
N ASN A 1010 -9.53 13.20 -9.30
CA ASN A 1010 -10.22 12.74 -8.10
C ASN A 1010 -9.69 11.36 -7.69
N ALA A 1011 -8.65 11.34 -6.87
CA ALA A 1011 -7.80 10.17 -6.62
C ALA A 1011 -8.58 8.88 -6.33
N TYR A 1012 -9.48 8.93 -5.34
CA TYR A 1012 -10.21 7.75 -4.84
C TYR A 1012 -11.48 7.43 -5.62
N ALA A 1013 -11.95 8.36 -6.45
CA ALA A 1013 -13.11 8.14 -7.29
C ALA A 1013 -12.74 7.49 -8.63
N GLY A 1014 -11.46 7.49 -9.01
CA GLY A 1014 -11.03 7.01 -10.33
C GLY A 1014 -11.56 7.89 -11.46
N THR A 1015 -11.81 9.17 -11.19
CA THR A 1015 -12.47 10.09 -12.12
C THR A 1015 -11.68 11.38 -12.33
N VAL A 1016 -11.98 12.07 -13.42
CA VAL A 1016 -11.49 13.43 -13.69
C VAL A 1016 -12.69 14.37 -13.76
N SER A 1017 -12.70 15.41 -12.93
CA SER A 1017 -13.70 16.46 -12.99
C SER A 1017 -13.26 17.56 -13.95
N VAL A 1018 -14.20 18.08 -14.74
CA VAL A 1018 -13.94 19.15 -15.71
C VAL A 1018 -14.93 20.30 -15.49
N MET A 1019 -14.41 21.52 -15.49
CA MET A 1019 -15.20 22.74 -15.32
C MET A 1019 -14.72 23.86 -16.24
N SER A 1020 -15.60 24.79 -16.60
CA SER A 1020 -15.20 25.99 -17.33
C SER A 1020 -14.55 27.01 -16.39
N THR A 1021 -13.55 27.72 -16.89
CA THR A 1021 -12.88 28.82 -16.17
C THR A 1021 -13.78 30.04 -15.99
N THR A 1022 -14.85 30.18 -16.79
CA THR A 1022 -15.67 31.39 -16.85
C THR A 1022 -16.75 31.41 -15.78
N ASP A 1023 -17.56 30.36 -15.70
CA ASP A 1023 -18.72 30.27 -14.82
C ASP A 1023 -18.44 29.48 -13.54
N LEU A 1024 -17.40 28.64 -13.52
CA LEU A 1024 -17.04 27.76 -12.41
C LEU A 1024 -18.22 26.89 -11.95
N THR A 1025 -19.19 26.67 -12.85
CA THR A 1025 -20.40 25.89 -12.62
C THR A 1025 -20.55 24.83 -13.70
N GLY A 1026 -21.26 23.74 -13.41
CA GLY A 1026 -21.44 22.65 -14.39
C GLY A 1026 -20.23 21.71 -14.49
N VAL A 1027 -19.82 21.16 -13.33
CA VAL A 1027 -18.79 20.13 -13.26
C VAL A 1027 -19.26 18.87 -13.99
N THR A 1028 -18.53 18.46 -15.02
CA THR A 1028 -18.66 17.16 -15.68
C THR A 1028 -17.66 16.20 -15.05
N THR A 1029 -18.07 14.95 -14.80
CA THR A 1029 -17.17 13.92 -14.26
C THR A 1029 -16.94 12.85 -15.31
N ILE A 1030 -15.67 12.65 -15.67
CA ILE A 1030 -15.20 11.61 -16.58
C ILE A 1030 -14.82 10.40 -15.73
N ASP A 1031 -15.49 9.27 -15.96
CA ASP A 1031 -15.19 8.01 -15.28
C ASP A 1031 -14.07 7.27 -16.01
N LEU A 1032 -12.97 6.99 -15.31
CA LEU A 1032 -11.86 6.23 -15.86
C LEU A 1032 -11.92 4.75 -15.43
N ALA A 1033 -12.90 4.30 -14.65
CA ALA A 1033 -12.96 2.96 -14.07
C ALA A 1033 -13.55 1.87 -14.99
N ALA A 1034 -13.56 2.07 -16.31
CA ALA A 1034 -14.05 1.10 -17.29
C ALA A 1034 -13.08 -0.08 -17.51
#